data_AF-A0A816C4Q1-F1
#
_entry.id   AF-A0A816C4Q1-F1
#
_cell.length_a   1.000
_cell.length_b   1.000
_cell.length_c   1.000
_cell.angle_alpha   90.00
_cell.angle_beta   90.00
_cell.angle_gamma   90.00
#
_symmetry.space_group_name_H-M   'P 1'
#
loop_
_entity.id
_entity.type
_entity.pdbx_description
1 polymer ?
#
loop_
_entity_poly.entity_id
_entity_poly.type
_entity_poly.pdbx_seq_one_letter_code
_entity_poly.pdbx_strand_id
1 'polypeptide(L)'
;MKTPDDALLCPITLELFRDPVVAQDGHTYERQAIEEWIRKYGTSPLTNQQLSLEHLVSNYAIKKVIDHFETSSVGRNFQYILGKDVKKKKGRPLFQTSGKTIYHAEWLPTNDNRPEVVLLKIEGARANKDASFYVNLSRHPHIVRTFGLVRDDDDDNISSIVMLQEYASEGSLYEVLTERKNPLEEEILLEIFLQIIDAMSYLALNNVVHGDLACRNVLVFRFDEKDPRNIVVKVTDFGLSRYSKIYSQTITAAQTALNIIPIRYCAPEILSKNLTANDYTEQSDVYSMGILMWEAYSRGAIPWTNIESNDDVIQKVRNGDMLPQPKNCSSRYWNIITKTWAKLPNQRPTFNQLKELFKGQLYQTTTSAAKLNLASYYHHQDTPPVQQTTSPGATNNTNIDHGIESMHLVRTQISINKQKCIVKGRITCSGEELYAVESDKPLPGYDGLCPKCRTNHVRFDDPNRGFYMSVKNAHDIVNKQKLDNERLKGRKDIPQLTNIVDNLPPLDQPILGKNKGIEGDSNSCYMDATIFCMFAYNNVFDKLLHMEVKAKPLKKLQKILRETIVYALRDKKNGFVQRDALFHLRLQLSEATHDPSFKEMEKDPSEFLRAFETLFQYAPLKTISPDQPPKSDESNITTNIIWEMFDANPHRLPSTNIASIFRNSLSEIPAKLATIPPFLVLVAPRHTRSQRSYRYIIPDREITLDNSIVQLVCLKCQKTNHDPETSKEFYFCNECHERESSPTVSIDATITCYCTNCLSDMHKHLAGSIHTHHTKRVSPDKIKLNLFAVLCIETSHYVAFVKCQKRNPLQHEWLFFDSISDRLYDEQNVPLVDSVPDFDNWIDDAEKGKDDFFNWLDDRRGKRQPTSQTFSENSMRQLRLFRDGAFFFYENTNMNY
;
A
#
# COMPACT_ATOMS: atom_id res chain seq x y z
N MET A 1 -37.27 18.50 -2.60
CA MET A 1 -36.39 18.23 -3.75
C MET A 1 -36.48 19.43 -4.67
N LYS A 2 -35.36 19.96 -5.18
CA LYS A 2 -35.41 20.92 -6.29
C LYS A 2 -35.84 20.15 -7.53
N THR A 3 -36.87 20.60 -8.23
CA THR A 3 -37.22 20.08 -9.54
C THR A 3 -36.09 20.40 -10.53
N PRO A 4 -35.71 19.47 -11.42
CA PRO A 4 -34.76 19.78 -12.49
C PRO A 4 -35.25 20.96 -13.31
N ASP A 5 -34.32 21.80 -13.75
CA ASP A 5 -34.62 22.79 -14.78
C ASP A 5 -35.07 22.04 -16.04
N ASP A 6 -36.13 22.52 -16.71
CA ASP A 6 -36.66 21.93 -17.94
C ASP A 6 -35.57 21.81 -19.02
N ALA A 7 -34.54 22.67 -18.96
CA ALA A 7 -33.37 22.61 -19.83
C ALA A 7 -32.50 21.34 -19.67
N LEU A 8 -32.69 20.57 -18.60
CA LEU A 8 -31.96 19.32 -18.32
C LEU A 8 -32.79 18.06 -18.60
N LEU A 9 -34.04 18.22 -19.06
CA LEU A 9 -34.94 17.13 -19.39
C LEU A 9 -34.95 16.87 -20.89
N CYS A 10 -35.04 15.60 -21.27
CA CYS A 10 -35.19 15.23 -22.66
C CYS A 10 -36.60 15.57 -23.16
N PRO A 11 -36.74 16.25 -24.32
CA PRO A 11 -38.04 16.59 -24.89
C PRO A 11 -38.91 15.39 -25.27
N ILE A 12 -38.31 14.20 -25.46
CA ILE A 12 -39.04 12.98 -25.84
C ILE A 12 -39.46 12.18 -24.59
N THR A 13 -38.51 11.93 -23.68
CA THR A 13 -38.77 11.09 -22.50
C THR A 13 -39.32 11.87 -21.32
N LEU A 14 -39.14 13.20 -21.30
CA LEU A 14 -39.41 14.10 -20.17
C LEU A 14 -38.62 13.73 -18.90
N GLU A 15 -37.57 12.93 -19.05
CA GLU A 15 -36.65 12.55 -17.98
C GLU A 15 -35.32 13.29 -18.10
N LEU A 16 -34.56 13.34 -17.01
CA LEU A 16 -33.19 13.89 -16.99
C LEU A 16 -32.30 13.15 -18.02
N PHE A 17 -31.51 13.86 -18.81
CA PHE A 17 -30.64 13.19 -19.79
C PHE A 17 -29.62 12.27 -19.12
N ARG A 18 -29.38 11.10 -19.71
CA ARG A 18 -28.36 10.12 -19.29
C ARG A 18 -27.25 10.01 -20.32
N ASP A 19 -27.63 9.95 -21.60
CA ASP A 19 -26.71 10.07 -22.72
C ASP A 19 -27.19 11.15 -23.70
N PRO A 20 -27.04 12.44 -23.34
CA PRO A 20 -27.51 13.52 -24.18
C PRO A 20 -26.72 13.58 -25.50
N VAL A 21 -27.43 13.68 -26.61
CA VAL A 21 -26.88 13.90 -27.96
C VAL A 21 -27.50 15.13 -28.58
N VAL A 22 -26.69 15.93 -29.26
CA VAL A 22 -27.15 17.03 -30.12
C VAL A 22 -27.44 16.48 -31.50
N ALA A 23 -28.62 16.76 -32.03
CA ALA A 23 -28.98 16.50 -33.42
C ALA A 23 -28.72 17.73 -34.30
N GLN A 24 -28.83 17.57 -35.62
CA GLN A 24 -28.52 18.62 -36.60
C GLN A 24 -29.41 19.87 -36.48
N ASP A 25 -30.59 19.72 -35.89
CA ASP A 25 -31.51 20.81 -35.59
C ASP A 25 -31.06 21.66 -34.38
N GLY A 26 -29.89 21.36 -33.81
CA GLY A 26 -29.29 22.04 -32.66
C GLY A 26 -29.90 21.66 -31.31
N HIS A 27 -30.87 20.75 -31.27
CA HIS A 27 -31.54 20.34 -30.04
C HIS A 27 -30.89 19.11 -29.42
N THR A 28 -30.98 19.00 -28.09
CA THR A 28 -30.43 17.87 -27.34
C THR A 28 -31.52 16.88 -26.99
N TYR A 29 -31.24 15.60 -27.22
CA TYR A 29 -32.15 14.48 -26.95
C TYR A 29 -31.44 13.38 -26.18
N GLU A 30 -32.19 12.52 -25.51
CA GLU A 30 -31.66 11.26 -25.00
C GLU A 30 -31.38 10.34 -26.19
N ARG A 31 -30.15 9.82 -26.30
CA ARG A 31 -29.69 9.05 -27.47
C ARG A 31 -30.69 7.99 -27.88
N GLN A 32 -31.09 7.14 -26.94
CA GLN A 32 -31.99 6.04 -27.25
C GLN A 32 -33.32 6.53 -27.82
N ALA A 33 -33.91 7.53 -27.18
CA ALA A 33 -35.22 8.05 -27.56
C ALA A 33 -35.21 8.72 -28.94
N ILE A 34 -34.16 9.49 -29.25
CA ILE A 34 -34.06 10.13 -30.57
C ILE A 34 -33.70 9.15 -31.67
N GLU A 35 -32.88 8.14 -31.39
CA GLU A 35 -32.56 7.13 -32.39
C GLU A 35 -33.80 6.30 -32.76
N GLU A 36 -34.63 5.92 -31.79
CA GLU A 36 -35.92 5.26 -32.04
C GLU A 36 -36.88 6.17 -32.81
N TRP A 37 -36.93 7.45 -32.46
CA TRP A 37 -37.76 8.43 -33.16
C TRP A 37 -37.32 8.61 -34.62
N ILE A 38 -36.02 8.79 -34.88
CA ILE A 38 -35.47 8.93 -36.24
C ILE A 38 -35.75 7.68 -37.06
N ARG A 39 -35.60 6.47 -36.49
CA ARG A 39 -35.93 5.22 -37.19
C ARG A 39 -37.40 5.13 -37.59
N LYS A 40 -38.31 5.72 -36.79
CA LYS A 40 -39.75 5.64 -37.02
C LYS A 40 -40.30 6.77 -37.90
N TYR A 41 -39.77 7.98 -37.75
CA TYR A 41 -40.34 9.19 -38.36
C TYR A 41 -39.36 9.93 -39.26
N GLY A 42 -38.04 9.73 -39.11
CA GLY A 42 -37.00 10.36 -39.93
C GLY A 42 -36.84 11.87 -39.72
N THR A 43 -37.55 12.46 -38.76
CA THR A 43 -37.58 13.90 -38.51
C THR A 43 -37.35 14.25 -37.05
N SER A 44 -37.01 15.50 -36.79
CA SER A 44 -36.92 16.08 -35.46
C SER A 44 -38.30 16.11 -34.79
N PRO A 45 -38.42 15.62 -33.55
CA PRO A 45 -39.66 15.73 -32.75
C PRO A 45 -40.08 17.19 -32.49
N LEU A 46 -39.14 18.13 -32.50
CA LEU A 46 -39.38 19.53 -32.12
C LEU A 46 -39.52 20.47 -33.32
N THR A 47 -38.74 20.23 -34.37
CA THR A 47 -38.65 21.16 -35.51
C THR A 47 -39.18 20.57 -36.81
N ASN A 48 -39.52 19.27 -36.83
CA ASN A 48 -39.86 18.50 -38.03
C ASN A 48 -38.78 18.50 -39.13
N GLN A 49 -37.57 19.00 -38.85
CA GLN A 49 -36.45 18.94 -39.79
C GLN A 49 -36.01 17.50 -39.99
N GLN A 50 -35.53 17.16 -41.18
CA GLN A 50 -35.04 15.82 -41.46
C GLN A 50 -33.79 15.53 -40.63
N LEU A 51 -33.77 14.40 -39.92
CA LEU A 51 -32.65 14.00 -39.07
C LEU A 51 -32.06 12.68 -39.54
N SER A 52 -30.74 12.54 -39.37
CA SER A 52 -30.00 11.30 -39.64
C SER A 52 -29.27 10.83 -38.39
N LEU A 53 -29.27 9.52 -38.17
CA LEU A 53 -28.56 8.87 -37.06
C LEU A 53 -27.05 9.17 -37.08
N GLU A 54 -26.47 9.37 -38.27
CA GLU A 54 -25.03 9.61 -38.46
C GLU A 54 -24.56 10.96 -37.90
N HIS A 55 -25.49 11.89 -37.68
CA HIS A 55 -25.18 13.26 -37.27
C HIS A 55 -25.55 13.55 -35.80
N LEU A 56 -25.81 12.50 -35.01
CA LEU A 56 -25.99 12.63 -33.57
C LEU A 56 -24.63 12.72 -32.88
N VAL A 57 -24.34 13.86 -32.26
CA VAL A 57 -23.07 14.11 -31.56
C VAL A 57 -23.30 14.16 -30.05
N SER A 58 -22.51 13.43 -29.26
CA SER A 58 -22.64 13.46 -27.79
C SER A 58 -22.52 14.87 -27.23
N ASN A 59 -23.48 15.29 -26.41
CA ASN A 59 -23.49 16.59 -25.75
C ASN A 59 -22.79 16.52 -24.38
N TYR A 60 -21.47 16.56 -24.39
CA TYR A 60 -20.67 16.50 -23.16
C TYR A 60 -20.89 17.68 -22.21
N ALA A 61 -21.35 18.83 -22.71
CA ALA A 61 -21.62 20.00 -21.89
C ALA A 61 -22.87 19.78 -21.02
N ILE A 62 -23.98 19.34 -21.62
CA ILE A 62 -25.20 18.99 -20.88
C ILE A 62 -24.96 17.81 -19.94
N LYS A 63 -24.17 16.82 -20.37
CA LYS A 63 -23.74 15.71 -19.51
C LYS A 63 -23.01 16.22 -18.25
N LYS A 64 -22.05 17.14 -18.39
CA LYS A 64 -21.35 17.77 -17.25
C LYS A 64 -22.25 18.61 -16.36
N VAL A 65 -23.25 19.29 -16.93
CA VAL A 65 -24.21 20.09 -16.15
C VAL A 65 -25.16 19.19 -15.36
N ILE A 66 -25.59 18.06 -15.94
CA ILE A 66 -26.35 17.03 -15.22
C ILE A 66 -25.49 16.39 -14.14
N ASP A 67 -24.24 16.04 -14.44
CA ASP A 67 -23.30 15.56 -13.43
C ASP A 67 -23.13 16.59 -12.31
N HIS A 68 -23.09 17.88 -12.64
CA HIS A 68 -23.05 18.96 -11.66
C HIS A 68 -24.37 19.12 -10.91
N PHE A 69 -25.53 18.92 -11.52
CA PHE A 69 -26.84 18.98 -10.88
C PHE A 69 -27.06 17.80 -9.93
N GLU A 70 -26.67 16.60 -10.36
CA GLU A 70 -26.69 15.38 -9.54
C GLU A 70 -25.70 15.46 -8.37
N THR A 71 -24.52 16.06 -8.59
CA THR A 71 -23.55 16.31 -7.51
C THR A 71 -23.95 17.47 -6.61
N SER A 72 -24.43 18.60 -7.16
CA SER A 72 -24.89 19.81 -6.43
C SER A 72 -26.18 19.62 -5.66
N SER A 73 -26.89 18.53 -5.92
CA SER A 73 -27.89 17.97 -5.00
C SER A 73 -27.23 17.35 -3.74
N VAL A 74 -26.02 17.82 -3.38
CA VAL A 74 -25.18 17.45 -2.24
C VAL A 74 -26.05 17.33 -1.00
N GLY A 75 -26.25 16.08 -0.60
CA GLY A 75 -27.23 15.65 0.39
C GLY A 75 -27.46 14.14 0.28
N ARG A 76 -27.19 13.52 -0.87
CA ARG A 76 -27.08 12.06 -0.96
C ARG A 76 -25.67 11.62 -0.54
N ASN A 77 -25.56 11.08 0.66
CA ASN A 77 -24.44 10.18 0.98
C ASN A 77 -24.53 8.98 0.03
N PHE A 78 -23.42 8.57 -0.63
CA PHE A 78 -23.32 7.33 -1.42
C PHE A 78 -23.36 6.07 -0.52
N GLN A 79 -24.14 6.13 0.54
CA GLN A 79 -24.37 5.13 1.54
C GLN A 79 -25.86 4.81 1.56
N TYR A 80 -26.17 3.56 1.30
CA TYR A 80 -27.51 2.99 1.34
C TYR A 80 -27.61 2.09 2.55
N ILE A 81 -28.81 1.91 3.08
CA ILE A 81 -29.08 1.06 4.24
C ILE A 81 -29.87 -0.17 3.79
N LEU A 82 -29.37 -1.36 4.13
CA LEU A 82 -30.06 -2.62 3.88
C LEU A 82 -31.37 -2.65 4.68
N GLY A 83 -32.46 -3.07 4.04
CA GLY A 83 -33.80 -3.09 4.64
C GLY A 83 -34.54 -1.75 4.59
N LYS A 84 -33.86 -0.63 4.30
CA LYS A 84 -34.47 0.70 4.18
C LYS A 84 -34.45 1.25 2.75
N ASP A 85 -33.28 1.27 2.12
CA ASP A 85 -33.09 1.81 0.77
C ASP A 85 -33.05 0.69 -0.30
N VAL A 86 -32.53 -0.47 0.09
CA VAL A 86 -32.46 -1.67 -0.74
C VAL A 86 -32.75 -2.90 0.10
N LYS A 87 -33.37 -3.92 -0.49
CA LYS A 87 -33.51 -5.24 0.14
C LYS A 87 -32.93 -6.33 -0.75
N LYS A 88 -32.37 -7.34 -0.10
CA LYS A 88 -31.92 -8.57 -0.75
C LYS A 88 -33.15 -9.41 -1.14
N LYS A 89 -33.24 -9.83 -2.41
CA LYS A 89 -34.30 -10.76 -2.84
C LYS A 89 -34.12 -12.11 -2.14
N LYS A 90 -35.23 -12.77 -1.79
CA LYS A 90 -35.19 -14.11 -1.19
C LYS A 90 -34.65 -15.13 -2.20
N GLY A 91 -33.63 -15.89 -1.80
CA GLY A 91 -33.02 -16.92 -2.64
C GLY A 91 -31.56 -17.19 -2.28
N ARG A 92 -30.97 -18.16 -2.97
CA ARG A 92 -29.52 -18.44 -2.91
C ARG A 92 -28.74 -17.27 -3.54
N PRO A 93 -27.49 -17.01 -3.12
CA PRO A 93 -26.61 -16.08 -3.82
C PRO A 93 -26.51 -16.43 -5.31
N LEU A 94 -26.37 -15.41 -6.15
CA LEU A 94 -26.07 -15.58 -7.58
C LEU A 94 -24.66 -16.17 -7.77
N PHE A 95 -23.74 -15.81 -6.88
CA PHE A 95 -22.36 -16.27 -6.89
C PHE A 95 -21.79 -16.28 -5.46
N GLN A 96 -20.97 -17.27 -5.12
CA GLN A 96 -20.33 -17.37 -3.81
C GLN A 96 -18.97 -18.06 -3.88
N THR A 97 -17.96 -17.45 -3.28
CA THR A 97 -16.62 -18.01 -3.02
C THR A 97 -16.18 -17.69 -1.59
N SER A 98 -14.98 -18.11 -1.18
CA SER A 98 -14.44 -17.83 0.17
C SER A 98 -14.14 -16.35 0.46
N GLY A 99 -14.32 -15.45 -0.51
CA GLY A 99 -14.04 -14.01 -0.34
C GLY A 99 -15.00 -13.07 -1.07
N LYS A 100 -15.92 -13.58 -1.89
CA LYS A 100 -16.88 -12.78 -2.67
C LYS A 100 -18.24 -13.47 -2.71
N THR A 101 -19.30 -12.72 -2.43
CA THR A 101 -20.68 -13.21 -2.55
C THR A 101 -21.55 -12.17 -3.25
N ILE A 102 -22.37 -12.58 -4.21
CA ILE A 102 -23.28 -11.70 -4.96
C ILE A 102 -24.72 -12.12 -4.68
N TYR A 103 -25.56 -11.16 -4.31
CA TYR A 103 -27.00 -11.37 -4.12
C TYR A 103 -27.81 -10.51 -5.08
N HIS A 104 -28.92 -11.04 -5.58
CA HIS A 104 -29.92 -10.21 -6.23
C HIS A 104 -30.57 -9.28 -5.20
N ALA A 105 -30.77 -8.02 -5.57
CA ALA A 105 -31.44 -7.02 -4.73
C ALA A 105 -32.52 -6.27 -5.50
N GLU A 106 -33.29 -5.47 -4.77
CA GLU A 106 -34.36 -4.61 -5.27
C GLU A 106 -34.38 -3.30 -4.47
N TRP A 107 -34.73 -2.22 -5.15
CA TRP A 107 -34.87 -0.90 -4.54
C TRP A 107 -36.09 -0.84 -3.61
N LEU A 108 -35.98 -0.04 -2.55
CA LEU A 108 -37.09 0.31 -1.67
C LEU A 108 -37.40 1.81 -1.80
N PRO A 109 -38.68 2.20 -2.03
CA PRO A 109 -39.83 1.32 -2.32
C PRO A 109 -39.75 0.67 -3.71
N THR A 110 -40.42 -0.48 -3.89
CA THR A 110 -40.31 -1.35 -5.09
C THR A 110 -41.03 -0.83 -6.34
N ASN A 111 -41.79 0.28 -6.25
CA ASN A 111 -42.57 0.83 -7.35
C ASN A 111 -41.85 1.97 -8.10
N ASP A 112 -40.53 1.96 -8.10
CA ASP A 112 -39.70 2.96 -8.76
C ASP A 112 -39.15 2.37 -10.08
N ASN A 113 -39.16 3.12 -11.18
CA ASN A 113 -38.64 2.72 -12.51
C ASN A 113 -37.10 2.61 -12.52
N ARG A 114 -36.49 2.18 -11.41
CA ARG A 114 -35.04 2.07 -11.23
C ARG A 114 -34.52 0.76 -11.82
N PRO A 115 -33.26 0.74 -12.29
CA PRO A 115 -32.64 -0.45 -12.85
C PRO A 115 -32.51 -1.57 -11.81
N GLU A 116 -32.50 -2.81 -12.29
CA GLU A 116 -32.20 -3.97 -11.45
C GLU A 116 -30.79 -3.89 -10.86
N VAL A 117 -30.64 -4.41 -9.63
CA VAL A 117 -29.42 -4.23 -8.83
C VAL A 117 -28.99 -5.52 -8.12
N VAL A 118 -27.70 -5.58 -7.81
CA VAL A 118 -27.07 -6.63 -7.01
C VAL A 118 -26.32 -6.05 -5.82
N LEU A 119 -26.21 -6.86 -4.76
CA LEU A 119 -25.35 -6.62 -3.63
C LEU A 119 -24.09 -7.47 -3.78
N LEU A 120 -22.95 -6.81 -3.98
CA LEU A 120 -21.64 -7.44 -4.02
C LEU A 120 -20.99 -7.32 -2.64
N LYS A 121 -20.94 -8.43 -1.89
CA LYS A 121 -20.26 -8.54 -0.59
C LYS A 121 -18.84 -9.10 -0.79
N ILE A 122 -17.84 -8.39 -0.29
CA ILE A 122 -16.42 -8.78 -0.34
C ILE A 122 -15.89 -8.93 1.08
N GLU A 123 -15.44 -10.14 1.42
CA GLU A 123 -14.94 -10.46 2.75
C GLU A 123 -13.45 -10.13 2.89
N GLY A 124 -13.05 -9.61 4.05
CA GLY A 124 -11.67 -9.23 4.35
C GLY A 124 -11.20 -7.96 3.64
N ALA A 125 -12.08 -7.28 2.90
CA ALA A 125 -11.82 -5.96 2.34
C ALA A 125 -12.37 -4.88 3.28
N ARG A 126 -11.60 -3.81 3.48
CA ARG A 126 -12.08 -2.58 4.13
C ARG A 126 -12.23 -1.51 3.06
N ALA A 127 -13.41 -0.89 2.96
CA ALA A 127 -13.56 0.28 2.13
C ALA A 127 -12.86 1.42 2.87
N ASN A 128 -11.80 1.97 2.28
CA ASN A 128 -11.28 3.27 2.71
C ASN A 128 -12.32 4.33 2.35
N LYS A 129 -13.35 4.47 3.20
CA LYS A 129 -14.33 5.56 3.35
C LYS A 129 -14.95 6.25 2.11
N ASP A 130 -14.59 5.94 0.88
CA ASP A 130 -14.93 6.74 -0.28
C ASP A 130 -15.64 5.89 -1.32
N ALA A 131 -16.92 5.61 -1.05
CA ALA A 131 -17.87 5.13 -2.04
C ALA A 131 -17.81 5.95 -3.34
N SER A 132 -17.44 7.24 -3.23
CA SER A 132 -17.24 8.15 -4.35
C SER A 132 -16.21 7.63 -5.36
N PHE A 133 -15.20 6.86 -4.94
CA PHE A 133 -14.18 6.30 -5.83
C PHE A 133 -14.80 5.36 -6.87
N TYR A 134 -15.53 4.33 -6.43
CA TYR A 134 -16.20 3.38 -7.32
C TYR A 134 -17.31 4.06 -8.13
N VAL A 135 -18.06 4.95 -7.49
CA VAL A 135 -19.13 5.71 -8.14
C VAL A 135 -18.57 6.58 -9.28
N ASN A 136 -17.47 7.31 -9.04
CA ASN A 136 -16.86 8.20 -10.03
C ASN A 136 -16.26 7.45 -11.22
N LEU A 137 -15.55 6.34 -10.99
CA LEU A 137 -14.98 5.54 -12.08
C LEU A 137 -16.03 4.82 -12.91
N SER A 138 -17.12 4.39 -12.26
CA SER A 138 -18.22 3.70 -12.94
C SER A 138 -19.12 4.59 -13.81
N ARG A 139 -18.70 5.85 -14.04
CA ARG A 139 -19.30 6.75 -15.03
C ARG A 139 -18.95 6.40 -16.47
N HIS A 140 -17.90 5.60 -16.68
CA HIS A 140 -17.56 5.09 -18.00
C HIS A 140 -18.61 4.08 -18.49
N PRO A 141 -19.06 4.13 -19.77
CA PRO A 141 -20.14 3.25 -20.27
C PRO A 141 -19.80 1.76 -20.21
N HIS A 142 -18.51 1.42 -20.28
CA HIS A 142 -17.99 0.05 -20.26
C HIS A 142 -17.35 -0.36 -18.91
N ILE A 143 -17.70 0.32 -17.82
CA ILE A 143 -17.35 -0.08 -16.44
C ILE A 143 -18.66 -0.28 -15.66
N VAL A 144 -18.74 -1.35 -14.86
CA VAL A 144 -19.97 -1.66 -14.10
C VAL A 144 -20.32 -0.54 -13.13
N ARG A 145 -21.53 0.01 -13.29
CA ARG A 145 -22.09 1.08 -12.48
C ARG A 145 -22.18 0.65 -11.02
N THR A 146 -21.48 1.39 -10.16
CA THR A 146 -21.59 1.28 -8.71
C THR A 146 -22.39 2.47 -8.20
N PHE A 147 -23.52 2.20 -7.54
CA PHE A 147 -24.40 3.24 -7.01
C PHE A 147 -23.89 3.78 -5.66
N GLY A 148 -23.19 2.95 -4.90
CA GLY A 148 -22.58 3.31 -3.62
C GLY A 148 -22.36 2.09 -2.72
N LEU A 149 -22.08 2.33 -1.45
CA LEU A 149 -21.90 1.29 -0.43
C LEU A 149 -23.20 1.04 0.31
N VAL A 150 -23.43 -0.20 0.71
CA VAL A 150 -24.58 -0.61 1.53
C VAL A 150 -24.09 -0.90 2.94
N ARG A 151 -24.70 -0.25 3.93
CA ARG A 151 -24.56 -0.57 5.34
C ARG A 151 -25.65 -1.55 5.72
N ASP A 152 -25.26 -2.57 6.47
CA ASP A 152 -26.18 -3.51 7.10
C ASP A 152 -26.17 -3.18 8.59
N ASP A 153 -27.26 -2.56 9.08
CA ASP A 153 -27.35 -2.14 10.49
C ASP A 153 -27.43 -3.34 11.45
N ASP A 154 -27.68 -4.55 10.93
CA ASP A 154 -27.75 -5.81 11.69
C ASP A 154 -26.44 -6.63 11.63
N ASP A 155 -25.44 -6.23 10.82
CA ASP A 155 -24.14 -6.92 10.65
C ASP A 155 -23.01 -6.05 11.25
N ASP A 156 -22.73 -6.20 12.56
CA ASP A 156 -21.61 -5.55 13.29
C ASP A 156 -20.20 -5.94 12.77
N ASN A 157 -20.12 -6.71 11.68
CA ASN A 157 -18.89 -7.24 11.13
C ASN A 157 -18.20 -6.24 10.17
N ILE A 158 -17.36 -5.37 10.75
CA ILE A 158 -16.59 -4.29 10.10
C ILE A 158 -15.59 -4.80 9.01
N SER A 159 -15.48 -6.11 8.78
CA SER A 159 -14.51 -6.72 7.88
C SER A 159 -15.03 -7.04 6.47
N SER A 160 -16.16 -6.48 6.04
CA SER A 160 -16.65 -6.68 4.66
C SER A 160 -17.19 -5.39 4.03
N ILE A 161 -16.99 -5.24 2.72
CA ILE A 161 -17.60 -4.17 1.92
C ILE A 161 -18.81 -4.75 1.22
N VAL A 162 -19.95 -4.06 1.27
CA VAL A 162 -21.11 -4.36 0.42
C VAL A 162 -21.30 -3.21 -0.56
N MET A 163 -21.21 -3.49 -1.86
CA MET A 163 -21.46 -2.53 -2.94
C MET A 163 -22.81 -2.80 -3.59
N LEU A 164 -23.52 -1.72 -3.92
CA LEU A 164 -24.72 -1.76 -4.73
C LEU A 164 -24.36 -1.48 -6.19
N GLN A 165 -24.57 -2.46 -7.07
CA GLN A 165 -24.19 -2.38 -8.48
C GLN A 165 -25.38 -2.70 -9.40
N GLU A 166 -25.29 -2.27 -10.65
CA GLU A 166 -26.26 -2.66 -11.69
C GLU A 166 -26.20 -4.17 -11.97
N TYR A 167 -27.34 -4.77 -12.27
CA TYR A 167 -27.45 -6.19 -12.61
C TYR A 167 -27.17 -6.42 -14.10
N ALA A 168 -26.32 -7.41 -14.42
CA ALA A 168 -26.04 -7.87 -15.77
C ALA A 168 -26.86 -9.14 -16.07
N SER A 169 -27.86 -9.04 -16.95
CA SER A 169 -28.81 -10.12 -17.21
C SER A 169 -28.22 -11.33 -17.94
N GLU A 170 -27.19 -11.12 -18.76
CA GLU A 170 -26.55 -12.17 -19.57
C GLU A 170 -25.36 -12.83 -18.86
N GLY A 171 -25.08 -12.45 -17.61
CA GLY A 171 -23.97 -12.99 -16.84
C GLY A 171 -22.60 -12.48 -17.30
N SER A 172 -21.57 -13.31 -17.11
CA SER A 172 -20.19 -13.04 -17.51
C SER A 172 -19.93 -13.40 -18.97
N LEU A 173 -18.94 -12.75 -19.60
CA LEU A 173 -18.52 -13.09 -20.95
C LEU A 173 -18.04 -14.55 -21.03
N TYR A 174 -17.45 -15.09 -19.95
CA TYR A 174 -17.09 -16.50 -19.85
C TYR A 174 -18.32 -17.43 -20.02
N GLU A 175 -19.41 -17.16 -19.32
CA GLU A 175 -20.66 -17.93 -19.43
C GLU A 175 -21.24 -17.81 -20.85
N VAL A 176 -21.32 -16.59 -21.39
CA VAL A 176 -21.79 -16.37 -22.78
C VAL A 176 -20.95 -17.14 -23.80
N LEU A 177 -19.63 -17.23 -23.63
CA LEU A 177 -18.76 -17.97 -24.56
C LEU A 177 -18.90 -19.49 -24.44
N THR A 178 -19.07 -20.00 -23.21
CA THR A 178 -19.08 -21.45 -22.92
C THR A 178 -20.43 -22.11 -23.17
N GLU A 179 -21.53 -21.39 -22.96
CA GLU A 179 -22.89 -21.89 -23.19
C GLU A 179 -23.27 -21.97 -24.67
N ARG A 180 -22.55 -21.24 -25.54
CA ARG A 180 -22.80 -21.23 -26.98
C ARG A 180 -22.28 -22.49 -27.66
N LYS A 181 -23.05 -22.98 -28.63
CA LYS A 181 -22.65 -24.10 -29.49
C LYS A 181 -21.58 -23.72 -30.51
N ASN A 182 -21.69 -22.51 -31.08
CA ASN A 182 -20.81 -22.01 -32.13
C ASN A 182 -19.85 -20.94 -31.57
N PRO A 183 -18.63 -20.82 -32.14
CA PRO A 183 -17.74 -19.70 -31.86
C PRO A 183 -18.42 -18.37 -32.25
N LEU A 184 -18.07 -17.29 -31.54
CA LEU A 184 -18.46 -15.94 -31.96
C LEU A 184 -17.71 -15.54 -33.23
N GLU A 185 -18.39 -14.79 -34.09
CA GLU A 185 -17.80 -14.16 -35.27
C GLU A 185 -16.73 -13.13 -34.85
N GLU A 186 -15.73 -12.91 -35.71
CA GLU A 186 -14.61 -12.02 -35.40
C GLU A 186 -15.09 -10.57 -35.20
N GLU A 187 -16.12 -10.14 -35.93
CA GLU A 187 -16.73 -8.81 -35.82
C GLU A 187 -17.36 -8.57 -34.43
N ILE A 188 -18.01 -9.60 -33.87
CA ILE A 188 -18.60 -9.55 -32.53
C ILE A 188 -17.49 -9.49 -31.48
N LEU A 189 -16.47 -10.34 -31.62
CA LEU A 189 -15.31 -10.35 -30.72
C LEU A 189 -14.57 -9.01 -30.76
N LEU A 190 -14.42 -8.42 -31.94
CA LEU A 190 -13.80 -7.11 -32.12
C LEU A 190 -14.56 -6.02 -31.37
N GLU A 191 -15.88 -5.97 -31.49
CA GLU A 191 -16.72 -5.01 -30.78
C GLU A 191 -16.56 -5.15 -29.26
N ILE A 192 -16.63 -6.39 -28.75
CA ILE A 192 -16.38 -6.70 -27.34
C ILE A 192 -14.98 -6.23 -26.91
N PHE A 193 -13.93 -6.52 -27.69
CA PHE A 193 -12.57 -6.12 -27.37
C PHE A 193 -12.39 -4.61 -27.36
N LEU A 194 -12.98 -3.88 -28.32
CA LEU A 194 -12.90 -2.43 -28.36
C LEU A 194 -13.55 -1.77 -27.14
N GLN A 195 -14.68 -2.29 -26.67
CA GLN A 195 -15.35 -1.83 -25.45
C GLN A 195 -14.50 -2.07 -24.20
N ILE A 196 -13.90 -3.27 -24.07
CA ILE A 196 -13.01 -3.61 -22.96
C ILE A 196 -11.73 -2.74 -23.00
N ILE A 197 -11.11 -2.57 -24.17
CA ILE A 197 -9.92 -1.72 -24.35
C ILE A 197 -10.24 -0.28 -23.96
N ASP A 198 -11.41 0.25 -24.34
CA ASP A 198 -11.82 1.60 -23.98
C ASP A 198 -11.97 1.77 -22.45
N ALA A 199 -12.62 0.80 -21.78
CA ALA A 199 -12.72 0.77 -20.33
C ALA A 199 -11.34 0.71 -19.66
N MET A 200 -10.45 -0.14 -20.15
CA MET A 200 -9.11 -0.31 -19.59
C MET A 200 -8.20 0.90 -19.85
N SER A 201 -8.32 1.55 -21.01
CA SER A 201 -7.71 2.87 -21.28
C SER A 201 -8.18 3.90 -20.26
N TYR A 202 -9.48 3.94 -19.95
CA TYR A 202 -10.02 4.86 -18.96
C TYR A 202 -9.50 4.55 -17.54
N LEU A 203 -9.44 3.28 -17.14
CA LEU A 203 -8.85 2.88 -15.85
C LEU A 203 -7.37 3.29 -15.77
N ALA A 204 -6.58 3.01 -16.81
CA ALA A 204 -5.16 3.38 -16.87
C ALA A 204 -4.95 4.90 -16.74
N LEU A 205 -5.75 5.71 -17.44
CA LEU A 205 -5.72 7.18 -17.33
C LEU A 205 -6.04 7.69 -15.91
N ASN A 206 -6.85 6.95 -15.16
CA ASN A 206 -7.16 7.24 -13.76
C ASN A 206 -6.20 6.55 -12.77
N ASN A 207 -5.05 6.04 -13.25
CA ASN A 207 -4.05 5.31 -12.47
C ASN A 207 -4.58 4.05 -11.76
N VAL A 208 -5.62 3.43 -12.33
CA VAL A 208 -6.21 2.18 -11.85
C VAL A 208 -5.66 1.01 -12.65
N VAL A 209 -5.05 0.06 -11.93
CA VAL A 209 -4.68 -1.24 -12.48
C VAL A 209 -5.72 -2.25 -12.03
N HIS A 210 -6.24 -3.04 -12.96
CA HIS A 210 -7.25 -4.07 -12.68
C HIS A 210 -6.62 -5.26 -11.96
N GLY A 211 -5.54 -5.83 -12.49
CA GLY A 211 -4.77 -6.91 -11.86
C GLY A 211 -5.43 -8.29 -11.85
N ASP A 212 -6.62 -8.43 -12.43
CA ASP A 212 -7.37 -9.70 -12.58
C ASP A 212 -8.26 -9.66 -13.84
N LEU A 213 -7.77 -9.09 -14.94
CA LEU A 213 -8.55 -8.97 -16.18
C LEU A 213 -8.67 -10.35 -16.86
N ALA A 214 -9.89 -10.84 -17.01
CA ALA A 214 -10.24 -12.12 -17.66
C ALA A 214 -11.72 -12.12 -18.10
N CYS A 215 -12.15 -13.06 -18.96
CA CYS A 215 -13.55 -13.12 -19.43
C CYS A 215 -14.57 -13.28 -18.28
N ARG A 216 -14.18 -13.90 -17.15
CA ARG A 216 -15.03 -14.01 -15.94
C ARG A 216 -15.32 -12.66 -15.27
N ASN A 217 -14.48 -11.65 -15.49
CA ASN A 217 -14.57 -10.31 -14.90
C ASN A 217 -15.04 -9.26 -15.93
N VAL A 218 -15.63 -9.72 -17.04
CA VAL A 218 -16.36 -8.89 -18.01
C VAL A 218 -17.82 -9.33 -17.97
N LEU A 219 -18.73 -8.41 -17.64
CA LEU A 219 -20.17 -8.68 -17.59
C LEU A 219 -20.86 -8.24 -18.86
N VAL A 220 -21.85 -9.01 -19.29
CA VAL A 220 -22.63 -8.76 -20.52
C VAL A 220 -24.01 -8.24 -20.13
N PHE A 221 -24.30 -7.01 -20.55
CA PHE A 221 -25.58 -6.34 -20.25
C PHE A 221 -26.57 -6.44 -21.39
N ARG A 222 -26.06 -6.50 -22.62
CA ARG A 222 -26.83 -6.74 -23.83
C ARG A 222 -25.98 -7.58 -24.76
N PHE A 223 -26.62 -8.55 -25.40
CA PHE A 223 -25.97 -9.40 -26.38
C PHE A 223 -26.90 -9.61 -27.57
N ASP A 224 -26.51 -9.09 -28.72
CA ASP A 224 -27.18 -9.34 -29.99
C ASP A 224 -26.15 -9.82 -31.01
N GLU A 225 -26.26 -11.09 -31.39
CA GLU A 225 -25.35 -11.71 -32.37
C GLU A 225 -25.51 -11.11 -33.77
N LYS A 226 -26.67 -10.52 -34.07
CA LYS A 226 -27.00 -10.02 -35.41
C LYS A 226 -26.62 -8.55 -35.59
N ASP A 227 -26.55 -7.80 -34.50
CA ASP A 227 -26.10 -6.40 -34.51
C ASP A 227 -25.03 -6.21 -33.43
N PRO A 228 -23.74 -6.28 -33.79
CA PRO A 228 -22.65 -6.04 -32.85
C PRO A 228 -22.80 -4.73 -32.06
N ARG A 229 -23.42 -3.69 -32.64
CA ARG A 229 -23.63 -2.39 -31.97
C ARG A 229 -24.60 -2.46 -30.79
N ASN A 230 -25.40 -3.51 -30.71
CA ASN A 230 -26.29 -3.77 -29.56
C ASN A 230 -25.64 -4.64 -28.49
N ILE A 231 -24.38 -5.05 -28.67
CA ILE A 231 -23.62 -5.73 -27.64
C ILE A 231 -23.09 -4.68 -26.66
N VAL A 232 -23.31 -4.90 -25.37
CA VAL A 232 -22.75 -4.05 -24.31
C VAL A 232 -22.08 -4.92 -23.27
N VAL A 233 -20.77 -4.77 -23.19
CA VAL A 233 -19.94 -5.38 -22.15
C VAL A 233 -19.39 -4.33 -21.22
N LYS A 234 -19.23 -4.69 -19.94
CA LYS A 234 -18.64 -3.83 -18.93
C LYS A 234 -17.64 -4.58 -18.07
N VAL A 235 -16.51 -3.94 -17.81
CA VAL A 235 -15.48 -4.44 -16.90
C VAL A 235 -15.98 -4.31 -15.46
N THR A 236 -15.89 -5.40 -14.69
CA THR A 236 -16.19 -5.44 -13.25
C THR A 236 -14.94 -5.79 -12.45
N ASP A 237 -15.05 -5.80 -11.13
CA ASP A 237 -13.97 -6.15 -10.20
C ASP A 237 -12.66 -5.33 -10.35
N PHE A 238 -12.75 -4.18 -11.00
CA PHE A 238 -11.64 -3.24 -11.13
C PHE A 238 -11.28 -2.65 -9.77
N GLY A 239 -9.99 -2.48 -9.53
CA GLY A 239 -9.52 -2.09 -8.21
C GLY A 239 -9.60 -3.22 -7.20
N LEU A 240 -10.59 -4.12 -7.22
CA LEU A 240 -10.86 -5.08 -6.15
C LEU A 240 -9.76 -6.14 -5.92
N SER A 241 -8.79 -6.26 -6.84
CA SER A 241 -7.65 -7.13 -6.65
C SER A 241 -6.81 -6.67 -5.46
N ARG A 242 -6.39 -7.62 -4.63
CA ARG A 242 -5.51 -7.42 -3.46
C ARG A 242 -4.20 -6.66 -3.76
N TYR A 243 -3.88 -6.48 -5.03
CA TYR A 243 -2.66 -5.86 -5.52
C TYR A 243 -2.90 -4.61 -6.38
N SER A 244 -4.15 -4.20 -6.65
CA SER A 244 -4.44 -2.92 -7.30
C SER A 244 -3.94 -1.77 -6.44
N LYS A 245 -3.35 -0.72 -7.05
CA LYS A 245 -2.88 0.51 -6.37
C LYS A 245 -3.92 1.17 -5.43
N ILE A 246 -5.19 0.87 -5.63
CA ILE A 246 -6.34 1.34 -4.84
C ILE A 246 -6.50 0.56 -3.52
N TYR A 247 -6.12 -0.72 -3.50
CA TYR A 247 -6.23 -1.63 -2.35
C TYR A 247 -4.86 -2.07 -1.79
N SER A 248 -3.79 -1.89 -2.55
CA SER A 248 -2.44 -2.42 -2.28
C SER A 248 -1.65 -1.62 -1.25
N GLN A 249 -2.28 -0.65 -0.59
CA GLN A 249 -1.71 -0.04 0.62
C GLN A 249 -1.76 -0.98 1.84
N THR A 250 -2.28 -2.21 1.71
CA THR A 250 -2.52 -3.14 2.84
C THR A 250 -1.93 -4.54 2.68
N ILE A 251 -1.16 -4.85 1.61
CA ILE A 251 -0.70 -6.22 1.34
C ILE A 251 0.81 -6.26 1.07
N THR A 252 1.55 -6.80 2.05
CA THR A 252 2.99 -7.07 1.99
C THR A 252 3.28 -8.35 1.17
N ALA A 253 4.42 -8.34 0.48
CA ALA A 253 4.90 -9.43 -0.39
C ALA A 253 5.28 -10.74 0.35
N ALA A 254 5.05 -10.84 1.67
CA ALA A 254 5.28 -12.08 2.44
C ALA A 254 4.07 -13.03 2.45
N GLN A 255 2.98 -12.71 1.74
CA GLN A 255 1.85 -13.63 1.54
C GLN A 255 2.09 -14.51 0.30
N THR A 256 2.95 -15.52 0.41
CA THR A 256 2.87 -16.71 -0.45
C THR A 256 1.60 -17.49 -0.10
N ALA A 257 0.48 -17.02 -0.61
CA ALA A 257 -0.53 -17.90 -1.15
C ALA A 257 -0.53 -17.67 -2.67
N LEU A 258 0.21 -18.53 -3.38
CA LEU A 258 0.02 -18.78 -4.81
C LEU A 258 -1.44 -19.15 -5.17
N ASN A 259 -2.33 -19.25 -4.18
CA ASN A 259 -3.75 -19.54 -4.31
C ASN A 259 -4.65 -18.30 -4.55
N ILE A 260 -4.10 -17.08 -4.70
CA ILE A 260 -4.92 -15.86 -4.97
C ILE A 260 -4.51 -15.13 -6.26
N ILE A 261 -3.29 -15.31 -6.76
CA ILE A 261 -2.86 -14.73 -8.04
C ILE A 261 -3.48 -15.56 -9.18
N PRO A 262 -4.13 -14.97 -10.19
CA PRO A 262 -4.65 -15.69 -11.35
C PRO A 262 -3.50 -16.10 -12.29
N ILE A 263 -2.63 -17.01 -11.83
CA ILE A 263 -1.30 -17.33 -12.42
C ILE A 263 -1.34 -17.46 -13.95
N ARG A 264 -2.37 -18.12 -14.48
CA ARG A 264 -2.54 -18.41 -15.91
C ARG A 264 -2.86 -17.19 -16.78
N TYR A 265 -3.17 -16.05 -16.16
CA TYR A 265 -3.52 -14.78 -16.81
C TYR A 265 -2.44 -13.71 -16.62
N CYS A 266 -1.51 -13.90 -15.68
CA CYS A 266 -0.57 -12.89 -15.26
C CYS A 266 0.65 -12.75 -16.19
N ALA A 267 1.14 -11.51 -16.30
CA ALA A 267 2.37 -11.20 -17.00
C ALA A 267 3.62 -11.77 -16.29
N PRO A 268 4.75 -12.00 -17.01
CA PRO A 268 5.98 -12.55 -16.44
C PRO A 268 6.50 -11.80 -15.20
N GLU A 269 6.41 -10.46 -15.18
CA GLU A 269 6.83 -9.62 -14.07
C GLU A 269 5.95 -9.81 -12.82
N ILE A 270 4.65 -10.06 -13.00
CA ILE A 270 3.72 -10.36 -11.91
C ILE A 270 4.01 -11.73 -11.30
N LEU A 271 4.51 -12.66 -12.11
CA LEU A 271 4.91 -13.98 -11.65
C LEU A 271 6.31 -13.99 -11.04
N SER A 272 6.96 -12.85 -10.78
CA SER A 272 8.33 -12.76 -10.22
C SER A 272 8.40 -13.22 -8.75
N LYS A 273 9.57 -13.74 -8.32
CA LYS A 273 9.80 -14.10 -6.90
C LYS A 273 9.79 -12.88 -5.97
N ASN A 274 10.10 -11.70 -6.51
CA ASN A 274 10.15 -10.44 -5.78
C ASN A 274 9.00 -9.52 -6.20
N LEU A 275 7.79 -10.06 -6.31
CA LEU A 275 6.60 -9.31 -6.72
C LEU A 275 6.32 -8.16 -5.75
N THR A 276 6.15 -6.95 -6.28
CA THR A 276 5.75 -5.74 -5.56
C THR A 276 4.46 -5.16 -6.16
N ALA A 277 3.76 -4.30 -5.40
CA ALA A 277 2.60 -3.57 -5.92
C ALA A 277 2.94 -2.65 -7.11
N ASN A 278 4.22 -2.29 -7.30
CA ASN A 278 4.67 -1.47 -8.43
C ASN A 278 4.80 -2.25 -9.74
N ASP A 279 4.88 -3.58 -9.68
CA ASP A 279 4.91 -4.43 -10.87
C ASP A 279 3.54 -4.51 -11.56
N TYR A 280 2.46 -4.26 -10.79
CA TYR A 280 1.12 -4.03 -11.31
C TYR A 280 1.05 -2.68 -12.02
N THR A 281 0.97 -2.74 -13.34
CA THR A 281 1.00 -1.60 -14.25
C THR A 281 -0.03 -1.75 -15.37
N GLU A 282 -0.28 -0.69 -16.13
CA GLU A 282 -1.04 -0.76 -17.39
C GLU A 282 -0.53 -1.91 -18.27
N GLN A 283 0.79 -2.07 -18.37
CA GLN A 283 1.42 -3.08 -19.23
C GLN A 283 1.19 -4.52 -18.74
N SER A 284 1.02 -4.72 -17.43
CA SER A 284 0.62 -6.02 -16.87
C SER A 284 -0.84 -6.36 -17.19
N ASP A 285 -1.72 -5.36 -17.21
CA ASP A 285 -3.11 -5.52 -17.64
C ASP A 285 -3.21 -5.71 -19.16
N VAL A 286 -2.34 -5.07 -19.96
CA VAL A 286 -2.25 -5.30 -21.42
C VAL A 286 -1.91 -6.76 -21.71
N TYR A 287 -0.98 -7.36 -20.96
CA TYR A 287 -0.68 -8.80 -21.10
C TYR A 287 -1.92 -9.65 -20.79
N SER A 288 -2.61 -9.34 -19.69
CA SER A 288 -3.84 -10.02 -19.27
C SER A 288 -4.95 -9.87 -20.32
N MET A 289 -5.04 -8.70 -20.99
CA MET A 289 -5.96 -8.47 -22.11
C MET A 289 -5.67 -9.42 -23.28
N GLY A 290 -4.40 -9.70 -23.58
CA GLY A 290 -4.04 -10.71 -24.59
C GLY A 290 -4.50 -12.11 -24.22
N ILE A 291 -4.36 -12.50 -22.95
CA ILE A 291 -4.88 -13.80 -22.46
C ILE A 291 -6.41 -13.84 -22.54
N LEU A 292 -7.10 -12.75 -22.19
CA LEU A 292 -8.56 -12.62 -22.32
C LEU A 292 -9.00 -12.78 -23.79
N MET A 293 -8.32 -12.13 -24.72
CA MET A 293 -8.61 -12.30 -26.16
C MET A 293 -8.42 -13.76 -26.59
N TRP A 294 -7.33 -14.41 -26.16
CA TRP A 294 -7.10 -15.84 -26.42
C TRP A 294 -8.20 -16.72 -25.83
N GLU A 295 -8.62 -16.45 -24.59
CA GLU A 295 -9.71 -17.14 -23.89
C GLU A 295 -11.03 -17.00 -24.66
N ALA A 296 -11.33 -15.80 -25.16
CA ALA A 296 -12.51 -15.55 -25.98
C ALA A 296 -12.50 -16.33 -27.30
N TYR A 297 -11.40 -16.29 -28.05
CA TYR A 297 -11.25 -17.08 -29.28
C TYR A 297 -11.26 -18.60 -29.04
N SER A 298 -10.86 -19.02 -27.85
CA SER A 298 -10.84 -20.44 -27.43
C SER A 298 -12.12 -20.88 -26.74
N ARG A 299 -13.18 -20.04 -26.75
CA ARG A 299 -14.49 -20.33 -26.16
C ARG A 299 -14.45 -20.61 -24.67
N GLY A 300 -13.69 -19.81 -23.92
CA GLY A 300 -13.54 -19.97 -22.47
C GLY A 300 -12.64 -21.12 -22.07
N ALA A 301 -11.77 -21.63 -22.97
CA ALA A 301 -10.76 -22.59 -22.58
C ALA A 301 -9.82 -22.00 -21.53
N ILE A 302 -9.44 -22.82 -20.54
CA ILE A 302 -8.50 -22.40 -19.50
C ILE A 302 -7.11 -22.20 -20.15
N PRO A 303 -6.46 -21.04 -19.96
CA PRO A 303 -5.11 -20.83 -20.47
C PRO A 303 -4.13 -21.85 -19.89
N TRP A 304 -3.27 -22.40 -20.74
CA TRP A 304 -2.28 -23.43 -20.38
C TRP A 304 -2.92 -24.73 -19.86
N THR A 305 -4.14 -25.06 -20.29
CA THR A 305 -4.89 -26.24 -19.80
C THR A 305 -4.16 -27.57 -19.95
N ASN A 306 -3.16 -27.66 -20.83
CA ASN A 306 -2.32 -28.84 -21.02
C ASN A 306 -1.19 -28.97 -19.98
N ILE A 307 -1.07 -28.02 -19.06
CA ILE A 307 -0.08 -27.99 -17.99
C ILE A 307 -0.84 -28.03 -16.66
N GLU A 308 -0.63 -29.09 -15.88
CA GLU A 308 -1.33 -29.29 -14.60
C GLU A 308 -0.76 -28.39 -13.49
N SER A 309 0.58 -28.31 -13.38
CA SER A 309 1.26 -27.54 -12.34
C SER A 309 1.32 -26.04 -12.65
N ASN A 310 0.91 -25.21 -11.69
CA ASN A 310 1.06 -23.75 -11.81
C ASN A 310 2.54 -23.31 -11.81
N ASP A 311 3.44 -24.07 -11.17
CA ASP A 311 4.88 -23.76 -11.21
C ASP A 311 5.45 -23.94 -12.61
N ASP A 312 4.99 -24.96 -13.35
CA ASP A 312 5.40 -25.19 -14.73
C ASP A 312 4.88 -24.08 -15.66
N VAL A 313 3.65 -23.61 -15.43
CA VAL A 313 3.10 -22.44 -16.12
C VAL A 313 3.96 -21.20 -15.85
N ILE A 314 4.35 -20.96 -14.60
CA ILE A 314 5.24 -19.85 -14.22
C ILE A 314 6.57 -19.92 -14.98
N GLN A 315 7.17 -21.12 -15.09
CA GLN A 315 8.43 -21.28 -15.82
C GLN A 315 8.25 -21.02 -17.32
N LYS A 316 7.21 -21.57 -17.94
CA LYS A 316 6.88 -21.32 -19.35
C LYS A 316 6.72 -19.84 -19.66
N VAL A 317 5.89 -19.14 -18.87
CA VAL A 317 5.65 -17.70 -19.05
C VAL A 317 6.94 -16.89 -18.87
N ARG A 318 7.77 -17.20 -17.85
CA ARG A 318 9.06 -16.51 -17.63
C ARG A 318 10.09 -16.78 -18.74
N ASN A 319 10.06 -17.96 -19.35
CA ASN A 319 10.91 -18.31 -20.48
C ASN A 319 10.48 -17.62 -21.78
N GLY A 320 9.27 -17.05 -21.82
CA GLY A 320 8.72 -16.38 -22.99
C GLY A 320 7.98 -17.32 -23.93
N ASP A 321 7.63 -18.53 -23.46
CA ASP A 321 6.68 -19.39 -24.18
C ASP A 321 5.33 -18.66 -24.30
N MET A 322 4.64 -18.88 -25.42
CA MET A 322 3.32 -18.31 -25.70
C MET A 322 2.29 -19.42 -25.92
N LEU A 323 1.02 -19.11 -25.67
CA LEU A 323 -0.09 -19.97 -26.04
C LEU A 323 -0.15 -20.14 -27.58
N PRO A 324 -0.62 -21.29 -28.07
CA PRO A 324 -0.81 -21.50 -29.51
C PRO A 324 -1.96 -20.64 -30.04
N GLN A 325 -1.91 -20.28 -31.32
CA GLN A 325 -3.00 -19.56 -32.00
C GLN A 325 -4.30 -20.38 -31.94
N PRO A 326 -5.42 -19.82 -31.45
CA PRO A 326 -6.72 -20.48 -31.49
C PRO A 326 -7.19 -20.71 -32.94
N LYS A 327 -7.91 -21.81 -33.19
CA LYS A 327 -8.34 -22.20 -34.54
C LYS A 327 -9.14 -21.13 -35.30
N ASN A 328 -9.95 -20.35 -34.59
CA ASN A 328 -10.83 -19.33 -35.17
C ASN A 328 -10.27 -17.90 -35.06
N CYS A 329 -9.03 -17.74 -34.63
CA CYS A 329 -8.37 -16.44 -34.58
C CYS A 329 -7.61 -16.23 -35.89
N SER A 330 -8.00 -15.24 -36.70
CA SER A 330 -7.24 -14.86 -37.88
C SER A 330 -5.81 -14.43 -37.53
N SER A 331 -4.86 -14.67 -38.45
CA SER A 331 -3.46 -14.25 -38.28
C SER A 331 -3.32 -12.76 -38.03
N ARG A 332 -4.27 -11.99 -38.55
CA ARG A 332 -4.40 -10.56 -38.36
C ARG A 332 -4.53 -10.16 -36.90
N TYR A 333 -5.55 -10.67 -36.21
CA TYR A 333 -5.75 -10.38 -34.79
C TYR A 333 -4.73 -11.12 -33.93
N TRP A 334 -4.29 -12.30 -34.36
CA TRP A 334 -3.22 -13.03 -33.69
C TRP A 334 -1.95 -12.20 -33.57
N ASN A 335 -1.53 -11.55 -34.65
CA ASN A 335 -0.36 -10.67 -34.65
C ASN A 335 -0.48 -9.48 -33.68
N ILE A 336 -1.71 -9.04 -33.37
CA ILE A 336 -1.95 -7.99 -32.37
C ILE A 336 -1.92 -8.59 -30.97
N ILE A 337 -2.59 -9.73 -30.77
CA ILE A 337 -2.61 -10.45 -29.49
C ILE A 337 -1.18 -10.78 -29.04
N THR A 338 -0.34 -11.33 -29.91
CA THR A 338 1.04 -11.69 -29.55
C THR A 338 1.91 -10.49 -29.17
N LYS A 339 1.61 -9.27 -29.65
CA LYS A 339 2.32 -8.05 -29.22
C LYS A 339 2.07 -7.71 -27.76
N THR A 340 0.90 -8.09 -27.22
CA THR A 340 0.59 -7.90 -25.80
C THR A 340 1.40 -8.82 -24.89
N TRP A 341 2.00 -9.89 -25.43
CA TRP A 341 2.80 -10.87 -24.68
C TRP A 341 4.30 -10.65 -24.76
N ALA A 342 4.74 -9.45 -25.19
CA ALA A 342 6.15 -9.11 -25.16
C ALA A 342 6.74 -9.28 -23.75
N LYS A 343 7.93 -9.89 -23.66
CA LYS A 343 8.55 -10.24 -22.38
C LYS A 343 8.83 -9.02 -21.51
N LEU A 344 9.29 -7.92 -22.11
CA LEU A 344 9.52 -6.66 -21.41
C LEU A 344 8.24 -5.80 -21.43
N PRO A 345 7.79 -5.26 -20.28
CA PRO A 345 6.54 -4.50 -20.20
C PRO A 345 6.48 -3.30 -21.16
N ASN A 346 7.59 -2.57 -21.34
CA ASN A 346 7.67 -1.40 -22.21
C ASN A 346 7.62 -1.71 -23.72
N GLN A 347 7.70 -2.99 -24.11
CA GLN A 347 7.55 -3.42 -25.51
C GLN A 347 6.11 -3.78 -25.87
N ARG A 348 5.23 -3.90 -24.87
CA ARG A 348 3.80 -4.09 -25.09
C ARG A 348 3.17 -2.75 -25.50
N PRO A 349 2.13 -2.74 -26.37
CA PRO A 349 1.40 -1.52 -26.64
C PRO A 349 0.69 -1.01 -25.38
N THR A 350 0.47 0.30 -25.24
CA THR A 350 -0.51 0.81 -24.26
C THR A 350 -1.93 0.46 -24.70
N PHE A 351 -2.94 0.59 -23.82
CA PHE A 351 -4.33 0.33 -24.23
C PHE A 351 -4.78 1.27 -25.36
N ASN A 352 -4.32 2.53 -25.35
CA ASN A 352 -4.59 3.47 -26.44
C ASN A 352 -3.95 3.03 -27.76
N GLN A 353 -2.71 2.55 -27.74
CA GLN A 353 -2.06 2.01 -28.93
C GLN A 353 -2.74 0.72 -29.42
N LEU A 354 -3.16 -0.14 -28.49
CA LEU A 354 -3.91 -1.37 -28.78
C LEU A 354 -5.25 -1.05 -29.46
N LYS A 355 -5.97 -0.03 -28.99
CA LYS A 355 -7.21 0.48 -29.60
C LYS A 355 -6.99 0.88 -31.05
N GLU A 356 -5.93 1.63 -31.33
CA GLU A 356 -5.60 2.07 -32.70
C GLU A 356 -5.16 0.91 -33.60
N LEU A 357 -4.47 -0.11 -33.06
CA LEU A 357 -4.12 -1.32 -33.82
C LEU A 357 -5.38 -2.10 -34.26
N PHE A 358 -6.36 -2.26 -33.37
CA PHE A 358 -7.63 -2.92 -33.67
C PHE A 358 -8.52 -2.10 -34.61
N LYS A 359 -8.60 -0.77 -34.41
CA LYS A 359 -9.30 0.12 -35.36
C LYS A 359 -8.66 0.12 -36.74
N GLY A 360 -7.33 0.10 -36.81
CA GLY A 360 -6.56 -0.07 -38.05
C GLY A 360 -6.96 -1.33 -38.82
N GLN A 361 -7.47 -2.35 -38.12
CA GLN A 361 -8.01 -3.54 -38.77
C GLN A 361 -9.36 -3.27 -39.47
N LEU A 362 -10.23 -2.44 -38.92
CA LEU A 362 -11.50 -2.11 -39.60
C LEU A 362 -11.28 -1.51 -41.00
N TYR A 363 -10.20 -0.72 -41.18
CA TYR A 363 -9.91 -0.06 -42.46
C TYR A 363 -9.37 -0.99 -43.56
N GLN A 364 -8.66 -2.08 -43.22
CA GLN A 364 -8.14 -3.00 -44.26
C GLN A 364 -9.14 -4.11 -44.65
N THR A 365 -10.17 -4.39 -43.84
CA THR A 365 -11.26 -5.32 -44.22
C THR A 365 -12.14 -4.72 -45.32
N THR A 366 -12.35 -3.41 -45.28
CA THR A 366 -13.11 -2.65 -46.28
C THR A 366 -12.46 -2.68 -47.66
N THR A 367 -11.16 -2.97 -47.76
CA THR A 367 -10.43 -3.00 -49.04
C THR A 367 -10.64 -4.29 -49.84
N SER A 368 -11.20 -5.36 -49.24
CA SER A 368 -11.30 -6.67 -49.91
C SER A 368 -12.72 -7.17 -50.24
N ALA A 369 -13.80 -6.54 -49.76
CA ALA A 369 -15.16 -7.07 -49.95
C ALA A 369 -16.23 -6.12 -50.54
N ALA A 370 -15.97 -4.84 -50.77
CA ALA A 370 -17.00 -3.93 -51.32
C ALA A 370 -16.46 -2.88 -52.30
N LYS A 371 -15.91 -3.34 -53.43
CA LYS A 371 -16.16 -2.66 -54.70
C LYS A 371 -17.61 -2.94 -55.09
N LEU A 372 -18.55 -2.16 -54.54
CA LEU A 372 -19.84 -1.77 -55.11
C LEU A 372 -20.57 -0.91 -54.06
N ASN A 373 -20.65 0.41 -54.34
CA ASN A 373 -21.40 1.46 -53.63
C ASN A 373 -20.84 2.03 -52.31
N LEU A 374 -19.61 2.57 -52.31
CA LEU A 374 -19.22 3.62 -51.36
C LEU A 374 -18.21 4.64 -51.93
N ALA A 375 -18.29 4.93 -53.22
CA ALA A 375 -17.43 5.90 -53.91
C ALA A 375 -17.93 7.36 -53.80
N SER A 376 -18.40 7.79 -52.63
CA SER A 376 -18.83 9.18 -52.43
C SER A 376 -18.48 9.81 -51.07
N TYR A 377 -17.70 9.15 -50.22
CA TYR A 377 -17.29 9.76 -48.95
C TYR A 377 -15.79 9.52 -48.68
N TYR A 378 -15.00 10.56 -48.99
CA TYR A 378 -13.59 10.77 -48.65
C TYR A 378 -12.48 10.21 -49.56
N HIS A 379 -12.24 10.92 -50.67
CA HIS A 379 -10.90 11.30 -51.11
C HIS A 379 -11.03 12.64 -51.83
N HIS A 380 -10.32 13.69 -51.42
CA HIS A 380 -8.95 14.00 -51.85
C HIS A 380 -8.54 15.33 -51.14
N GLN A 381 -7.28 15.69 -50.90
CA GLN A 381 -6.02 15.29 -51.54
C GLN A 381 -4.80 15.78 -50.74
N ASP A 382 -3.66 15.21 -51.13
CA ASP A 382 -2.28 15.34 -50.70
C ASP A 382 -1.65 16.76 -50.73
N THR A 383 -0.58 16.94 -49.95
CA THR A 383 0.50 17.95 -50.17
C THR A 383 1.50 17.44 -51.23
N PRO A 384 2.13 18.27 -52.11
CA PRO A 384 3.30 19.15 -51.77
C PRO A 384 3.49 20.36 -52.76
N PRO A 385 4.65 21.05 -52.97
CA PRO A 385 5.84 21.43 -52.17
C PRO A 385 6.10 22.97 -52.10
N VAL A 386 7.22 23.36 -51.45
CA VAL A 386 7.79 24.73 -51.33
C VAL A 386 8.23 25.33 -52.68
N GLN A 387 7.93 26.63 -52.94
CA GLN A 387 8.78 27.56 -53.72
C GLN A 387 8.45 29.05 -53.43
N GLN A 388 9.50 29.86 -53.51
CA GLN A 388 9.61 31.28 -53.12
C GLN A 388 8.99 32.26 -54.14
N THR A 389 8.55 33.43 -53.65
CA THR A 389 8.91 34.82 -54.08
C THR A 389 7.75 35.84 -54.21
N THR A 390 8.06 37.04 -53.69
CA THR A 390 7.59 38.41 -54.01
C THR A 390 6.18 38.90 -53.60
N SER A 391 6.19 39.86 -52.67
CA SER A 391 5.21 40.93 -52.39
C SER A 391 4.90 41.79 -53.63
N PRO A 392 3.85 42.66 -53.71
CA PRO A 392 3.41 43.61 -52.67
C PRO A 392 1.89 43.92 -52.61
N GLY A 393 1.46 44.73 -51.64
CA GLY A 393 0.24 45.54 -51.77
C GLY A 393 -0.66 45.57 -50.55
N ALA A 394 -0.56 46.66 -49.79
CA ALA A 394 -1.35 47.00 -48.62
C ALA A 394 -2.85 47.22 -48.93
N THR A 395 -3.73 46.99 -47.96
CA THR A 395 -4.37 48.07 -47.17
C THR A 395 -5.42 47.57 -46.16
N ASN A 396 -5.28 48.11 -44.94
CA ASN A 396 -6.31 48.52 -43.97
C ASN A 396 -7.03 47.52 -43.04
N ASN A 397 -6.33 47.22 -41.95
CA ASN A 397 -6.68 47.45 -40.53
C ASN A 397 -8.16 47.49 -40.09
N THR A 398 -8.46 46.64 -39.10
CA THR A 398 -8.92 47.11 -37.79
C THR A 398 -7.98 46.56 -36.71
N ASN A 399 -7.41 47.48 -35.91
CA ASN A 399 -6.43 47.23 -34.85
C ASN A 399 -7.05 46.49 -33.65
N ILE A 400 -6.36 45.49 -33.12
CA ILE A 400 -6.45 45.11 -31.70
C ILE A 400 -5.07 45.39 -31.10
N ASP A 401 -5.04 46.31 -30.15
CA ASP A 401 -3.85 46.82 -29.48
C ASP A 401 -3.20 45.72 -28.61
N HIS A 402 -1.94 45.38 -28.87
CA HIS A 402 -1.16 44.42 -28.08
C HIS A 402 0.02 45.13 -27.41
N GLY A 403 -0.26 45.79 -26.28
CA GLY A 403 0.78 46.39 -25.44
C GLY A 403 1.58 45.32 -24.68
N ILE A 404 2.92 45.32 -24.84
CA ILE A 404 3.85 44.58 -23.99
C ILE A 404 4.42 45.57 -22.97
N GLU A 405 4.07 45.41 -21.69
CA GLU A 405 4.67 46.19 -20.61
C GLU A 405 5.93 45.50 -20.06
N SER A 406 7.06 46.20 -20.15
CA SER A 406 8.33 45.79 -19.54
C SER A 406 8.33 46.08 -18.03
N MET A 407 7.75 45.17 -17.23
CA MET A 407 7.81 45.25 -15.77
C MET A 407 9.04 44.55 -15.17
N HIS A 408 9.56 45.14 -14.09
CA HIS A 408 10.76 44.81 -13.29
C HIS A 408 10.90 43.36 -12.73
N LEU A 409 10.10 42.39 -13.17
CA LEU A 409 10.07 41.00 -12.67
C LEU A 409 10.91 40.02 -13.50
N VAL A 410 11.75 40.52 -14.40
CA VAL A 410 12.66 39.73 -15.23
C VAL A 410 13.59 38.91 -14.32
N ARG A 411 13.41 37.57 -14.32
CA ARG A 411 14.17 36.53 -13.57
C ARG A 411 13.59 36.05 -12.22
N THR A 412 12.29 36.12 -11.98
CA THR A 412 11.71 35.42 -10.82
C THR A 412 11.63 33.92 -11.10
N GLN A 413 12.29 33.12 -10.26
CA GLN A 413 12.28 31.65 -10.33
C GLN A 413 11.09 31.10 -9.54
N ILE A 414 10.23 30.32 -10.17
CA ILE A 414 9.05 29.68 -9.57
C ILE A 414 9.16 28.17 -9.71
N SER A 415 8.44 27.40 -8.88
CA SER A 415 8.40 25.94 -9.00
C SER A 415 7.00 25.43 -9.27
N ILE A 416 6.84 24.71 -10.38
CA ILE A 416 5.59 24.11 -10.84
C ILE A 416 5.84 22.61 -10.97
N ASN A 417 5.04 21.77 -10.30
CA ASN A 417 5.18 20.30 -10.34
C ASN A 417 6.60 19.79 -10.05
N LYS A 418 7.30 20.38 -9.07
CA LYS A 418 8.70 20.06 -8.70
C LYS A 418 9.75 20.37 -9.78
N GLN A 419 9.37 21.07 -10.86
CA GLN A 419 10.30 21.61 -11.87
C GLN A 419 10.64 23.07 -11.58
N LYS A 420 11.81 23.53 -12.04
CA LYS A 420 12.22 24.94 -11.90
C LYS A 420 11.78 25.70 -13.14
N CYS A 421 11.07 26.80 -12.97
CA CYS A 421 10.57 27.64 -14.05
C CYS A 421 10.96 29.10 -13.83
N ILE A 422 11.06 29.88 -14.91
CA ILE A 422 11.45 31.29 -14.91
C ILE A 422 10.38 32.10 -15.64
N VAL A 423 9.89 33.16 -15.01
CA VAL A 423 8.96 34.09 -15.66
C VAL A 423 9.76 35.00 -16.61
N LYS A 424 9.40 34.97 -17.90
CA LYS A 424 10.07 35.68 -19.00
C LYS A 424 9.39 36.99 -19.38
N GLY A 425 8.09 37.15 -19.14
CA GLY A 425 7.37 38.39 -19.44
C GLY A 425 5.88 38.32 -19.11
N ARG A 426 5.18 39.46 -19.25
CA ARG A 426 3.73 39.59 -19.09
C ARG A 426 3.14 40.16 -20.38
N ILE A 427 2.00 39.62 -20.79
CA ILE A 427 1.26 40.07 -21.98
C ILE A 427 -0.22 40.23 -21.63
N THR A 428 -0.92 41.08 -22.38
CA THR A 428 -2.38 41.16 -22.34
C THR A 428 -2.94 40.67 -23.68
N CYS A 429 -3.74 39.62 -23.65
CA CYS A 429 -4.33 39.00 -24.84
C CYS A 429 -5.83 38.77 -24.61
N SER A 430 -6.66 39.34 -25.49
CA SER A 430 -8.13 39.27 -25.39
C SER A 430 -8.69 39.73 -24.03
N GLY A 431 -8.10 40.78 -23.45
CA GLY A 431 -8.50 41.34 -22.16
C GLY A 431 -8.03 40.56 -20.93
N GLU A 432 -7.31 39.44 -21.10
CA GLU A 432 -6.70 38.68 -20.02
C GLU A 432 -5.19 38.90 -19.97
N GLU A 433 -4.67 39.08 -18.76
CA GLU A 433 -3.24 39.16 -18.51
C GLU A 433 -2.65 37.77 -18.31
N LEU A 434 -1.56 37.49 -19.02
CA LEU A 434 -0.85 36.21 -19.01
C LEU A 434 0.64 36.43 -18.72
N TYR A 435 1.23 35.52 -17.96
CA TYR A 435 2.68 35.42 -17.77
C TYR A 435 3.27 34.37 -18.71
N ALA A 436 4.30 34.75 -19.47
CA ALA A 436 5.15 33.84 -20.20
C ALA A 436 6.16 33.20 -19.23
N VAL A 437 6.18 31.88 -19.16
CA VAL A 437 6.99 31.09 -18.23
C VAL A 437 7.79 30.05 -19.00
N GLU A 438 9.06 29.89 -18.65
CA GLU A 438 9.95 28.90 -19.23
C GLU A 438 10.42 27.88 -18.18
N SER A 439 10.25 26.59 -18.45
CA SER A 439 10.72 25.50 -17.60
C SER A 439 12.17 25.09 -17.90
N ASP A 440 12.83 24.49 -16.91
CA ASP A 440 14.18 23.92 -17.06
C ASP A 440 14.22 22.66 -17.94
N LYS A 441 13.09 21.95 -18.10
CA LYS A 441 12.91 20.78 -18.97
C LYS A 441 11.69 20.94 -19.88
N PRO A 442 11.67 20.32 -21.08
CA PRO A 442 10.51 20.34 -21.98
C PRO A 442 9.25 19.75 -21.33
N LEU A 443 8.10 20.38 -21.56
CA LEU A 443 6.80 19.94 -21.07
C LEU A 443 5.96 19.41 -22.24
N PRO A 444 5.52 18.14 -22.24
CA PRO A 444 4.70 17.58 -23.31
C PRO A 444 3.38 18.33 -23.47
N GLY A 445 3.08 18.78 -24.69
CA GLY A 445 1.81 19.45 -25.02
C GLY A 445 1.85 20.99 -24.98
N TYR A 446 3.01 21.60 -24.73
CA TYR A 446 3.19 23.05 -24.80
C TYR A 446 4.10 23.42 -25.97
N ASP A 447 3.72 24.46 -26.72
CA ASP A 447 4.37 24.86 -27.98
C ASP A 447 4.90 26.31 -27.97
N GLY A 448 4.94 26.95 -26.81
CA GLY A 448 5.41 28.33 -26.67
C GLY A 448 4.48 29.37 -27.28
N LEU A 449 3.27 29.00 -27.71
CA LEU A 449 2.30 29.92 -28.29
C LEU A 449 1.30 30.39 -27.25
N CYS A 450 0.85 31.65 -27.38
CA CYS A 450 -0.21 32.17 -26.54
C CYS A 450 -1.49 31.33 -26.74
N PRO A 451 -2.12 30.81 -25.67
CA PRO A 451 -3.28 29.92 -25.79
C PRO A 451 -4.53 30.63 -26.33
N LYS A 452 -4.55 31.96 -26.39
CA LYS A 452 -5.69 32.76 -26.86
C LYS A 452 -5.59 33.12 -28.35
N CYS A 453 -4.46 33.68 -28.77
CA CYS A 453 -4.27 34.17 -30.13
C CYS A 453 -3.30 33.32 -30.96
N ARG A 454 -2.71 32.27 -30.37
CA ARG A 454 -1.70 31.40 -31.00
C ARG A 454 -0.47 32.15 -31.53
N THR A 455 -0.24 33.38 -31.06
CA THR A 455 0.90 34.21 -31.47
C THR A 455 2.04 34.06 -30.47
N ASN A 456 3.28 34.06 -30.97
CA ASN A 456 4.47 34.03 -30.14
C ASN A 456 4.83 35.45 -29.69
N HIS A 457 4.31 35.86 -28.53
CA HIS A 457 4.57 37.20 -28.00
C HIS A 457 5.89 37.32 -27.24
N VAL A 458 6.47 36.21 -26.77
CA VAL A 458 7.69 36.18 -25.96
C VAL A 458 8.59 35.08 -26.47
N ARG A 459 9.81 35.43 -26.88
CA ARG A 459 10.79 34.46 -27.37
C ARG A 459 11.31 33.58 -26.22
N PHE A 460 10.98 32.29 -26.27
CA PHE A 460 11.53 31.24 -25.41
C PHE A 460 12.83 30.67 -26.00
N ASP A 461 13.72 30.16 -25.16
CA ASP A 461 14.97 29.54 -25.61
C ASP A 461 14.69 28.18 -26.28
N ASP A 462 13.65 27.48 -25.81
CA ASP A 462 13.06 26.28 -26.43
C ASP A 462 11.52 26.39 -26.44
N PRO A 463 10.84 26.29 -27.59
CA PRO A 463 9.38 26.38 -27.67
C PRO A 463 8.65 25.36 -26.80
N ASN A 464 9.22 24.18 -26.60
CA ASN A 464 8.62 23.11 -25.79
C ASN A 464 8.85 23.31 -24.27
N ARG A 465 9.58 24.35 -23.88
CA ARG A 465 9.78 24.77 -22.49
C ARG A 465 8.95 26.01 -22.13
N GLY A 466 8.46 26.72 -23.15
CA GLY A 466 7.68 27.93 -22.99
C GLY A 466 6.18 27.65 -22.88
N PHE A 467 5.52 28.28 -21.91
CA PHE A 467 4.07 28.28 -21.81
C PHE A 467 3.55 29.57 -21.18
N TYR A 468 2.25 29.83 -21.34
CA TYR A 468 1.58 30.99 -20.76
C TYR A 468 0.63 30.57 -19.65
N MET A 469 0.65 31.29 -18.52
CA MET A 469 -0.27 31.07 -17.39
C MET A 469 -0.99 32.36 -16.99
N SER A 470 -2.22 32.24 -16.48
CA SER A 470 -2.98 33.40 -16.01
C SER A 470 -2.37 34.02 -14.75
N VAL A 471 -2.53 35.34 -14.59
CA VAL A 471 -2.05 36.09 -13.42
C VAL A 471 -2.57 35.50 -12.10
N LYS A 472 -3.83 35.03 -12.05
CA LYS A 472 -4.42 34.38 -10.87
C LYS A 472 -3.64 33.14 -10.44
N ASN A 473 -3.35 32.23 -11.37
CA ASN A 473 -2.63 30.99 -11.06
C ASN A 473 -1.18 31.26 -10.64
N ALA A 474 -0.52 32.25 -11.27
CA ALA A 474 0.81 32.68 -10.88
C ALA A 474 0.81 33.30 -9.47
N HIS A 475 -0.15 34.17 -9.17
CA HIS A 475 -0.31 34.77 -7.85
C HIS A 475 -0.65 33.74 -6.78
N ASP A 476 -1.51 32.76 -7.06
CA ASP A 476 -1.86 31.70 -6.10
C ASP A 476 -0.68 30.78 -5.81
N ILE A 477 0.18 30.47 -6.79
CA ILE A 477 1.41 29.70 -6.58
C ILE A 477 2.43 30.49 -5.77
N VAL A 478 2.63 31.77 -6.09
CA VAL A 478 3.56 32.66 -5.37
C VAL A 478 3.05 32.95 -3.95
N ASN A 479 1.74 33.13 -3.77
CA ASN A 479 1.10 33.36 -2.48
C ASN A 479 1.07 32.08 -1.65
N LYS A 480 0.85 30.89 -2.24
CA LYS A 480 0.95 29.60 -1.53
C LYS A 480 2.38 29.32 -1.10
N GLN A 481 3.39 29.63 -1.92
CA GLN A 481 4.80 29.54 -1.52
C GLN A 481 5.20 30.60 -0.49
N LYS A 482 4.68 31.83 -0.54
CA LYS A 482 4.84 32.81 0.52
C LYS A 482 4.16 32.36 1.81
N LEU A 483 2.94 31.81 1.74
CA LEU A 483 2.19 31.29 2.87
C LEU A 483 2.86 30.05 3.49
N ASP A 484 3.44 29.17 2.68
CA ASP A 484 4.22 28.02 3.13
C ASP A 484 5.56 28.46 3.76
N ASN A 485 6.24 29.48 3.18
CA ASN A 485 7.45 30.08 3.75
C ASN A 485 7.17 30.95 5.00
N GLU A 486 5.99 31.55 5.12
CA GLU A 486 5.54 32.29 6.30
C GLU A 486 5.03 31.34 7.39
N ARG A 487 4.39 30.20 7.03
CA ARG A 487 4.10 29.08 7.94
C ARG A 487 5.38 28.46 8.51
N LEU A 488 6.47 28.45 7.74
CA LEU A 488 7.82 28.07 8.19
C LEU A 488 8.48 29.10 9.13
N LYS A 489 8.07 30.39 9.10
CA LYS A 489 8.58 31.44 10.00
C LYS A 489 7.70 31.70 11.22
N GLY A 490 6.42 31.29 11.17
CA GLY A 490 5.38 31.70 12.10
C GLY A 490 5.04 30.74 13.25
N ARG A 491 5.59 29.51 13.31
CA ARG A 491 5.37 28.63 14.48
C ARG A 491 6.53 28.75 15.47
N LYS A 492 6.44 29.76 16.33
CA LYS A 492 7.29 29.92 17.53
C LYS A 492 6.85 29.05 18.71
N ASP A 493 5.89 28.16 18.52
CA ASP A 493 5.31 27.37 19.62
C ASP A 493 5.50 25.86 19.36
N ILE A 494 6.74 25.44 19.09
CA ILE A 494 7.19 24.17 19.66
C ILE A 494 7.40 24.51 21.13
N PRO A 495 6.74 23.83 22.10
CA PRO A 495 7.08 24.03 23.50
C PRO A 495 8.58 23.84 23.63
N GLN A 496 9.31 24.93 23.88
CA GLN A 496 10.68 24.80 24.33
C GLN A 496 10.56 24.04 25.65
N LEU A 497 10.94 22.76 25.63
CA LEU A 497 11.23 21.97 26.81
C LEU A 497 12.30 22.74 27.58
N THR A 498 11.85 23.64 28.45
CA THR A 498 12.68 24.70 29.03
C THR A 498 13.52 24.22 30.19
N ASN A 499 13.53 22.93 30.48
CA ASN A 499 14.46 22.29 31.42
C ASN A 499 14.64 20.83 31.00
N ILE A 500 15.48 20.59 29.99
CA ILE A 500 15.97 19.22 29.72
C ILE A 500 16.94 18.90 30.85
N VAL A 501 16.48 18.11 31.81
CA VAL A 501 17.38 17.34 32.67
C VAL A 501 18.11 16.38 31.72
N ASP A 502 19.42 16.52 31.59
CA ASP A 502 20.22 15.54 30.86
C ASP A 502 19.95 14.16 31.47
N ASN A 503 19.41 13.24 30.67
CA ASN A 503 19.02 11.87 31.01
C ASN A 503 17.71 11.75 31.82
N LEU A 504 16.57 11.83 31.13
CA LEU A 504 15.28 11.41 31.69
C LEU A 504 15.28 9.88 31.89
N PRO A 505 15.19 9.38 33.14
CA PRO A 505 15.15 7.94 33.40
C PRO A 505 13.86 7.34 32.83
N PRO A 506 13.82 6.01 32.58
CA PRO A 506 12.58 5.32 32.25
C PRO A 506 11.47 5.62 33.25
N LEU A 507 10.22 5.51 32.80
CA LEU A 507 9.07 5.71 33.65
C LEU A 507 9.07 4.69 34.81
N ASP A 508 8.99 5.18 36.05
CA ASP A 508 8.88 4.36 37.28
C ASP A 508 7.42 4.17 37.73
N GLN A 509 6.48 4.73 36.98
CA GLN A 509 5.03 4.69 37.19
C GLN A 509 4.31 4.63 35.84
N PRO A 510 3.16 3.92 35.75
CA PRO A 510 2.46 3.74 34.49
C PRO A 510 1.73 5.03 34.04
N ILE A 511 1.88 5.39 32.76
CA ILE A 511 1.13 6.47 32.10
C ILE A 511 -0.17 5.93 31.49
N LEU A 512 -1.23 5.80 32.30
CA LEU A 512 -2.49 5.16 31.88
C LEU A 512 -3.47 6.14 31.19
N GLY A 513 -4.26 5.60 30.27
CA GLY A 513 -5.41 6.25 29.63
C GLY A 513 -5.23 6.54 28.14
N LYS A 514 -6.27 7.17 27.56
CA LYS A 514 -6.25 7.70 26.19
C LYS A 514 -5.27 8.88 26.08
N ASN A 515 -4.72 9.09 24.89
CA ASN A 515 -3.68 10.09 24.63
C ASN A 515 -2.43 9.90 25.52
N LYS A 516 -2.08 8.64 25.78
CA LYS A 516 -0.81 8.25 26.40
C LYS A 516 -0.05 7.32 25.44
N GLY A 517 1.27 7.38 25.47
CA GLY A 517 2.14 6.68 24.53
C GLY A 517 2.37 7.47 23.24
N ILE A 518 2.54 6.77 22.12
CA ILE A 518 2.87 7.36 20.82
C ILE A 518 1.60 7.43 19.97
N GLU A 519 1.23 8.63 19.52
CA GLU A 519 0.15 8.84 18.56
C GLU A 519 0.53 8.24 17.21
N GLY A 520 -0.24 7.24 16.76
CA GLY A 520 0.04 6.57 15.49
C GLY A 520 -0.13 7.50 14.29
N ASP A 521 0.81 7.43 13.36
CA ASP A 521 0.73 7.99 12.01
C ASP A 521 0.33 6.88 11.00
N SER A 522 0.04 7.27 9.76
CA SER A 522 -0.25 6.32 8.69
C SER A 522 0.95 5.39 8.46
N ASN A 523 0.73 4.07 8.54
CA ASN A 523 1.75 3.05 8.36
C ASN A 523 2.91 3.12 9.36
N SER A 524 2.70 3.64 10.58
CA SER A 524 3.76 3.71 11.61
C SER A 524 3.61 2.70 12.74
N CYS A 525 2.51 1.93 12.83
CA CYS A 525 2.21 1.14 14.03
C CYS A 525 3.33 0.15 14.44
N TYR A 526 4.04 -0.42 13.46
CA TYR A 526 5.23 -1.25 13.69
C TYR A 526 6.34 -0.48 14.45
N MET A 527 6.54 0.79 14.12
CA MET A 527 7.55 1.66 14.70
C MET A 527 7.08 2.20 16.05
N ASP A 528 5.81 2.60 16.14
CA ASP A 528 5.21 3.14 17.37
C ASP A 528 5.28 2.10 18.50
N ALA A 529 4.78 0.88 18.25
CA ALA A 529 4.79 -0.20 19.23
C ALA A 529 6.22 -0.63 19.57
N THR A 530 7.13 -0.68 18.59
CA THR A 530 8.53 -1.06 18.83
C THR A 530 9.29 -0.02 19.63
N ILE A 531 9.17 1.27 19.31
CA ILE A 531 9.79 2.36 20.09
C ILE A 531 9.22 2.39 21.50
N PHE A 532 7.91 2.17 21.66
CA PHE A 532 7.29 2.07 22.98
C PHE A 532 7.89 0.91 23.80
N CYS A 533 8.03 -0.29 23.21
CA CYS A 533 8.73 -1.42 23.84
C CYS A 533 10.17 -1.10 24.25
N MET A 534 10.92 -0.42 23.38
CA MET A 534 12.35 -0.14 23.60
C MET A 534 12.60 0.92 24.67
N PHE A 535 11.82 1.99 24.70
CA PHE A 535 12.21 3.21 25.43
C PHE A 535 11.24 3.66 26.53
N ALA A 536 10.00 3.16 26.61
CA ALA A 536 9.03 3.70 27.57
C ALA A 536 9.41 3.40 29.04
N TYR A 537 9.73 2.13 29.34
CA TYR A 537 9.92 1.62 30.71
C TYR A 537 11.26 0.89 30.92
N ASN A 538 12.16 0.93 29.95
CA ASN A 538 13.48 0.28 30.02
C ASN A 538 14.59 1.25 29.55
N ASN A 539 15.80 1.13 30.12
CA ASN A 539 17.01 1.89 29.77
C ASN A 539 18.06 1.08 28.98
N VAL A 540 17.84 -0.22 28.73
CA VAL A 540 18.73 -1.10 27.98
C VAL A 540 19.17 -0.52 26.63
N PHE A 541 18.31 0.29 26.00
CA PHE A 541 18.57 0.94 24.71
C PHE A 541 19.11 2.38 24.83
N ASP A 542 19.23 2.94 26.04
CA ASP A 542 19.56 4.36 26.25
C ASP A 542 20.96 4.73 25.75
N LYS A 543 21.89 3.76 25.72
CA LYS A 543 23.21 3.97 25.13
C LYS A 543 23.12 4.45 23.67
N LEU A 544 22.08 4.05 22.93
CA LEU A 544 21.82 4.52 21.56
C LEU A 544 21.52 6.03 21.50
N LEU A 545 20.94 6.60 22.56
CA LEU A 545 20.54 8.01 22.62
C LEU A 545 21.73 8.94 22.88
N HIS A 546 22.77 8.44 23.52
CA HIS A 546 23.88 9.25 24.04
C HIS A 546 25.23 8.94 23.39
N MET A 547 25.33 7.85 22.64
CA MET A 547 26.60 7.47 21.99
C MET A 547 27.09 8.50 20.97
N GLU A 548 28.41 8.60 20.83
CA GLU A 548 29.02 9.50 19.86
C GLU A 548 28.91 8.93 18.44
N VAL A 549 28.19 9.64 17.57
CA VAL A 549 27.99 9.28 16.16
C VAL A 549 28.65 10.32 15.26
N LYS A 550 29.48 9.89 14.30
CA LYS A 550 30.24 10.81 13.42
C LYS A 550 29.42 11.31 12.22
N ALA A 551 28.55 10.47 11.67
CA ALA A 551 27.77 10.78 10.47
C ALA A 551 26.67 11.83 10.75
N LYS A 552 26.61 12.89 9.94
CA LYS A 552 25.65 14.00 10.11
C LYS A 552 24.16 13.56 10.05
N PRO A 553 23.73 12.68 9.12
CA PRO A 553 22.35 12.16 9.12
C PRO A 553 22.01 11.39 10.40
N LEU A 554 22.96 10.59 10.90
CA LEU A 554 22.80 9.79 12.12
C LEU A 554 22.69 10.65 13.37
N LYS A 555 23.48 11.74 13.47
CA LYS A 555 23.33 12.74 14.54
C LYS A 555 21.92 13.32 14.59
N LYS A 556 21.32 13.61 13.41
CA LYS A 556 19.98 14.19 13.33
C LYS A 556 18.89 13.18 13.68
N LEU A 557 19.03 11.93 13.22
CA LEU A 557 18.16 10.81 13.61
C LEU A 557 18.17 10.60 15.13
N GLN A 558 19.37 10.47 15.73
CA GLN A 558 19.55 10.28 17.17
C GLN A 558 18.95 11.44 17.97
N LYS A 559 19.13 12.67 17.50
CA LYS A 559 18.57 13.86 18.13
C LYS A 559 17.04 13.83 18.17
N ILE A 560 16.37 13.51 17.06
CA ILE A 560 14.91 13.42 17.01
C ILE A 560 14.40 12.31 17.93
N LEU A 561 15.04 11.14 17.88
CA LEU A 561 14.68 10.02 18.74
C LEU A 561 14.78 10.41 20.22
N ARG A 562 15.91 11.00 20.64
CA ARG A 562 16.14 11.38 22.04
C ARG A 562 15.23 12.53 22.48
N GLU A 563 15.31 13.66 21.79
CA GLU A 563 14.76 14.94 22.28
C GLU A 563 13.27 15.11 21.97
N THR A 564 12.79 14.54 20.86
CA THR A 564 11.40 14.71 20.43
C THR A 564 10.52 13.54 20.83
N ILE A 565 11.06 12.32 20.84
CA ILE A 565 10.27 11.09 21.08
C ILE A 565 10.48 10.57 22.50
N VAL A 566 11.71 10.16 22.85
CA VAL A 566 11.97 9.49 24.14
C VAL A 566 11.71 10.43 25.32
N TYR A 567 12.15 11.68 25.26
CA TYR A 567 11.90 12.65 26.34
C TYR A 567 10.40 12.96 26.52
N ALA A 568 9.65 13.10 25.42
CA ALA A 568 8.20 13.31 25.49
C ALA A 568 7.46 12.05 25.99
N LEU A 569 7.92 10.86 25.60
CA LEU A 569 7.37 9.59 26.05
C LEU A 569 7.62 9.36 27.55
N ARG A 570 8.80 9.73 28.06
CA ARG A 570 9.20 9.61 29.48
C ARG A 570 8.79 10.79 30.36
N ASP A 571 8.08 11.78 29.80
CA ASP A 571 7.50 12.86 30.59
C ASP A 571 6.40 12.29 31.49
N LYS A 572 6.67 12.16 32.79
CA LYS A 572 5.71 11.60 33.78
C LYS A 572 4.36 12.33 33.80
N LYS A 573 4.32 13.62 33.40
CA LYS A 573 3.10 14.41 33.41
C LYS A 573 2.26 14.17 32.15
N ASN A 574 2.91 14.19 30.98
CA ASN A 574 2.23 14.12 29.69
C ASN A 574 2.28 12.71 29.10
N GLY A 575 3.47 12.11 28.97
CA GLY A 575 3.66 10.75 28.48
C GLY A 575 3.05 10.52 27.11
N PHE A 576 3.12 11.52 26.24
CA PHE A 576 2.44 11.54 24.94
C PHE A 576 3.36 12.10 23.86
N VAL A 577 3.48 11.37 22.76
CA VAL A 577 4.26 11.76 21.59
C VAL A 577 3.33 12.01 20.42
N GLN A 578 3.41 13.20 19.83
CA GLN A 578 2.62 13.56 18.64
C GLN A 578 3.15 12.86 17.37
N ARG A 579 2.23 12.56 16.46
CA ARG A 579 2.54 11.86 15.19
C ARG A 579 3.62 12.53 14.33
N ASP A 580 3.72 13.86 14.36
CA ASP A 580 4.70 14.63 13.59
C ASP A 580 6.15 14.26 13.95
N ALA A 581 6.40 13.89 15.22
CA ALA A 581 7.71 13.46 15.68
C ALA A 581 8.16 12.16 15.00
N LEU A 582 7.23 11.21 14.85
CA LEU A 582 7.47 9.92 14.19
C LEU A 582 7.64 10.10 12.68
N PHE A 583 6.87 10.98 12.05
CA PHE A 583 7.07 11.35 10.65
C PHE A 583 8.48 11.90 10.39
N HIS A 584 8.97 12.80 11.26
CA HIS A 584 10.33 13.33 11.15
C HIS A 584 11.41 12.28 11.40
N LEU A 585 11.19 11.35 12.35
CA LEU A 585 12.08 10.23 12.57
C LEU A 585 12.18 9.34 11.32
N ARG A 586 11.04 9.00 10.70
CA ARG A 586 10.97 8.20 9.46
C ARG A 586 11.69 8.87 8.29
N LEU A 587 11.53 10.19 8.14
CA LEU A 587 12.24 10.95 7.11
C LEU A 587 13.76 10.88 7.31
N GLN A 588 14.23 11.04 8.55
CA GLN A 588 15.67 10.95 8.84
C GLN A 588 16.21 9.53 8.78
N LEU A 589 15.40 8.53 9.14
CA LEU A 589 15.78 7.13 9.03
C LEU A 589 15.97 6.76 7.57
N SER A 590 15.05 7.18 6.70
CA SER A 590 15.16 7.04 5.24
C SER A 590 16.42 7.68 4.66
N GLU A 591 16.78 8.89 5.12
CA GLU A 591 18.03 9.55 4.70
C GLU A 591 19.28 8.82 5.21
N ALA A 592 19.24 8.31 6.44
CA ALA A 592 20.39 7.62 7.04
C ALA A 592 20.63 6.23 6.42
N THR A 593 19.57 5.48 6.13
CA THR A 593 19.64 4.14 5.51
C THR A 593 19.71 4.18 3.99
N HIS A 594 19.44 5.33 3.36
CA HIS A 594 19.21 5.46 1.92
C HIS A 594 18.04 4.60 1.41
N ASP A 595 17.09 4.26 2.29
CA ASP A 595 15.91 3.48 1.95
C ASP A 595 14.65 4.38 2.01
N PRO A 596 14.07 4.75 0.85
CA PRO A 596 12.86 5.60 0.79
C PRO A 596 11.64 4.94 1.43
N SER A 597 11.62 3.61 1.57
CA SER A 597 10.46 2.88 2.09
C SER A 597 10.21 3.10 3.59
N PHE A 598 11.19 3.52 4.39
CA PHE A 598 10.96 3.94 5.79
C PHE A 598 10.02 5.14 5.91
N LYS A 599 9.97 5.99 4.88
CA LYS A 599 9.10 7.18 4.84
C LYS A 599 7.69 6.86 4.34
N GLU A 600 7.55 5.95 3.38
CA GLU A 600 6.32 5.82 2.57
C GLU A 600 5.57 4.50 2.77
N MET A 601 6.24 3.46 3.28
CA MET A 601 5.69 2.11 3.43
C MET A 601 5.52 1.71 4.90
N GLU A 602 4.61 0.78 5.16
CA GLU A 602 4.57 0.03 6.43
C GLU A 602 5.67 -1.03 6.38
N LYS A 603 6.45 -1.15 7.46
CA LYS A 603 7.59 -2.07 7.57
C LYS A 603 7.35 -3.10 8.67
N ASP A 604 8.20 -4.11 8.73
CA ASP A 604 8.25 -5.03 9.85
C ASP A 604 9.18 -4.52 10.98
N PRO A 605 8.87 -4.75 12.26
CA PRO A 605 9.76 -4.43 13.38
C PRO A 605 11.18 -4.99 13.21
N SER A 606 11.37 -6.16 12.58
CA SER A 606 12.70 -6.69 12.27
C SER A 606 13.48 -5.78 11.33
N GLU A 607 12.84 -5.20 10.30
CA GLU A 607 13.52 -4.28 9.37
C GLU A 607 13.94 -2.99 10.07
N PHE A 608 13.08 -2.46 10.95
CA PHE A 608 13.39 -1.29 11.76
C PHE A 608 14.55 -1.54 12.74
N LEU A 609 14.50 -2.65 13.47
CA LEU A 609 15.53 -3.01 14.43
C LEU A 609 16.88 -3.31 13.74
N ARG A 610 16.88 -3.97 12.57
CA ARG A 610 18.09 -4.20 11.75
C ARG A 610 18.69 -2.90 11.22
N ALA A 611 17.85 -1.96 10.81
CA ALA A 611 18.32 -0.64 10.40
C ALA A 611 19.00 0.10 11.57
N PHE A 612 18.44 0.01 12.76
CA PHE A 612 19.05 0.57 13.98
C PHE A 612 20.37 -0.13 14.33
N GLU A 613 20.41 -1.46 14.30
CA GLU A 613 21.64 -2.26 14.53
C GLU A 613 22.75 -1.83 13.56
N THR A 614 22.43 -1.72 12.28
CA THR A 614 23.36 -1.30 11.21
C THR A 614 23.84 0.14 11.39
N LEU A 615 22.92 1.08 11.60
CA LEU A 615 23.23 2.50 11.66
C LEU A 615 24.07 2.86 12.89
N PHE A 616 23.75 2.27 14.04
CA PHE A 616 24.45 2.55 15.30
C PHE A 616 25.65 1.62 15.54
N GLN A 617 25.92 0.67 14.63
CA GLN A 617 27.02 -0.30 14.75
C GLN A 617 27.04 -0.99 16.12
N TYR A 618 25.85 -1.39 16.57
CA TYR A 618 25.71 -2.09 17.84
C TYR A 618 26.33 -3.48 17.69
N ALA A 619 27.25 -3.88 18.56
CA ALA A 619 28.06 -5.08 18.29
C ALA A 619 27.18 -6.34 18.24
N PRO A 620 27.45 -7.23 17.26
CA PRO A 620 26.66 -8.42 17.04
C PRO A 620 26.85 -9.46 18.15
N LEU A 621 25.84 -10.31 18.35
CA LEU A 621 26.01 -11.58 19.05
C LEU A 621 27.11 -12.38 18.35
N LYS A 622 28.11 -12.82 19.11
CA LYS A 622 29.17 -13.70 18.60
C LYS A 622 28.73 -15.14 18.80
N THR A 623 28.74 -15.94 17.74
CA THR A 623 28.53 -17.40 17.81
C THR A 623 29.83 -18.13 17.54
N ILE A 624 30.05 -19.28 18.19
CA ILE A 624 31.20 -20.15 17.97
C ILE A 624 30.76 -21.59 17.69
N SER A 625 31.45 -22.26 16.77
CA SER A 625 31.20 -23.68 16.51
C SER A 625 31.87 -24.55 17.59
N PRO A 626 31.19 -25.60 18.10
CA PRO A 626 31.75 -26.47 19.15
C PRO A 626 33.05 -27.17 18.75
N ASP A 627 33.22 -27.49 17.47
CA ASP A 627 34.26 -28.42 16.97
C ASP A 627 35.49 -27.73 16.35
N GLN A 628 35.54 -26.41 16.33
CA GLN A 628 36.71 -25.66 15.83
C GLN A 628 37.10 -24.53 16.78
N PRO A 629 38.36 -24.47 17.25
CA PRO A 629 38.83 -23.28 17.94
C PRO A 629 38.75 -22.09 16.96
N PRO A 630 38.32 -20.90 17.43
CA PRO A 630 38.19 -19.74 16.57
C PRO A 630 39.56 -19.41 15.98
N LYS A 631 39.74 -19.68 14.69
CA LYS A 631 40.91 -19.22 13.92
C LYS A 631 40.75 -17.71 13.70
N SER A 632 41.88 -17.03 13.49
CA SER A 632 42.02 -15.58 13.35
C SER A 632 41.19 -14.89 12.25
N ASP A 633 40.45 -15.66 11.44
CA ASP A 633 39.63 -15.13 10.37
C ASP A 633 38.19 -14.93 10.86
N GLU A 634 37.75 -13.67 10.85
CA GLU A 634 36.42 -13.17 11.23
C GLU A 634 35.25 -13.74 10.37
N SER A 635 35.49 -14.76 9.55
CA SER A 635 34.59 -15.22 8.48
C SER A 635 33.48 -16.18 8.91
N ASN A 636 33.42 -16.61 10.16
CA ASN A 636 32.43 -17.59 10.65
C ASN A 636 31.44 -17.07 11.72
N ILE A 637 31.32 -15.75 11.90
CA ILE A 637 30.38 -15.17 12.88
C ILE A 637 29.09 -14.77 12.16
N THR A 638 27.98 -15.47 12.43
CA THR A 638 26.65 -15.02 11.99
C THR A 638 26.09 -14.06 13.05
N THR A 639 25.79 -12.85 12.60
CA THR A 639 25.37 -11.69 13.39
C THR A 639 23.85 -11.71 13.60
N ASN A 640 23.35 -11.28 14.77
CA ASN A 640 22.19 -10.38 14.98
C ASN A 640 21.69 -10.49 16.45
N ILE A 641 21.38 -9.37 17.11
CA ILE A 641 20.69 -9.37 18.43
C ILE A 641 19.22 -9.79 18.31
N ILE A 642 18.71 -9.78 17.09
CA ILE A 642 17.41 -10.28 16.69
C ILE A 642 17.60 -11.74 16.24
N TRP A 643 17.09 -12.68 17.04
CA TRP A 643 17.13 -14.10 16.71
C TRP A 643 15.83 -14.52 16.04
N GLU A 644 15.86 -14.70 14.72
CA GLU A 644 14.74 -15.28 13.96
C GLU A 644 14.75 -16.80 14.12
N MET A 645 13.79 -17.31 14.89
CA MET A 645 13.72 -18.73 15.19
C MET A 645 13.13 -19.52 14.03
N PHE A 646 13.61 -20.76 13.89
CA PHE A 646 13.06 -21.77 12.99
C PHE A 646 12.77 -23.05 13.78
N ASP A 647 11.89 -23.88 13.22
CA ASP A 647 11.52 -25.18 13.80
C ASP A 647 11.43 -26.21 12.67
N ALA A 648 12.42 -27.09 12.57
CA ALA A 648 12.47 -28.09 11.50
C ALA A 648 11.54 -29.29 11.73
N ASN A 649 10.92 -29.41 12.91
CA ASN A 649 10.09 -30.57 13.26
C ASN A 649 8.78 -30.15 13.96
N PRO A 650 7.85 -29.47 13.25
CA PRO A 650 6.63 -28.89 13.83
C PRO A 650 5.57 -29.94 14.25
N HIS A 651 5.95 -31.19 14.53
CA HIS A 651 5.02 -32.25 14.84
C HIS A 651 4.44 -32.13 16.27
N ARG A 652 3.14 -31.83 16.32
CA ARG A 652 2.12 -32.32 17.29
C ARG A 652 1.94 -31.64 18.65
N LEU A 653 2.25 -30.35 18.85
CA LEU A 653 1.80 -29.66 20.06
C LEU A 653 0.99 -28.39 19.72
N PRO A 654 -0.24 -28.22 20.27
CA PRO A 654 -1.05 -27.03 20.04
C PRO A 654 -0.41 -25.75 20.63
N SER A 655 0.40 -25.90 21.67
CA SER A 655 1.10 -24.79 22.34
C SER A 655 2.53 -25.15 22.73
N THR A 656 3.41 -24.15 22.78
CA THR A 656 4.79 -24.30 23.27
C THR A 656 5.31 -23.03 23.94
N ASN A 657 6.40 -23.15 24.70
CA ASN A 657 7.12 -22.03 25.30
C ASN A 657 8.14 -21.44 24.32
N ILE A 658 8.29 -20.11 24.30
CA ILE A 658 9.24 -19.42 23.40
C ILE A 658 10.69 -19.82 23.68
N ALA A 659 11.05 -20.09 24.94
CA ALA A 659 12.37 -20.58 25.34
C ALA A 659 12.65 -21.99 24.79
N SER A 660 11.61 -22.81 24.60
CA SER A 660 11.76 -24.14 23.99
C SER A 660 12.05 -24.03 22.49
N ILE A 661 11.31 -23.16 21.79
CA ILE A 661 11.58 -22.87 20.38
C ILE A 661 13.02 -22.34 20.21
N PHE A 662 13.44 -21.42 21.09
CA PHE A 662 14.78 -20.84 21.04
C PHE A 662 15.88 -21.89 21.22
N ARG A 663 15.75 -22.77 22.22
CA ARG A 663 16.71 -23.87 22.45
C ARG A 663 16.77 -24.84 21.27
N ASN A 664 15.63 -25.22 20.71
CA ASN A 664 15.56 -26.13 19.57
C ASN A 664 16.22 -25.50 18.33
N SER A 665 15.88 -24.24 18.03
CA SER A 665 16.48 -23.48 16.92
C SER A 665 18.00 -23.39 17.04
N LEU A 666 18.53 -23.19 18.25
CA LEU A 666 19.98 -23.19 18.50
C LEU A 666 20.60 -24.58 18.33
N SER A 667 19.94 -25.64 18.81
CA SER A 667 20.47 -27.01 18.73
C SER A 667 20.61 -27.54 17.30
N GLU A 668 19.85 -26.99 16.36
CA GLU A 668 19.92 -27.35 14.94
C GLU A 668 21.04 -26.61 14.18
N ILE A 669 21.60 -25.55 14.75
CA ILE A 669 22.82 -24.89 14.24
C ILE A 669 24.02 -25.44 15.01
N PRO A 670 25.13 -25.83 14.37
CA PRO A 670 26.36 -26.23 15.07
C PRO A 670 27.10 -25.00 15.63
N ALA A 671 26.43 -24.20 16.48
CA ALA A 671 26.94 -22.97 17.04
C ALA A 671 26.36 -22.65 18.44
N LYS A 672 27.17 -22.04 19.31
CA LYS A 672 26.78 -21.53 20.63
C LYS A 672 27.07 -20.05 20.75
N LEU A 673 26.35 -19.33 21.62
CA LEU A 673 26.66 -17.94 21.93
C LEU A 673 28.00 -17.84 22.67
N ALA A 674 28.93 -17.07 22.11
CA ALA A 674 30.26 -16.81 22.66
C ALA A 674 30.28 -15.63 23.64
N THR A 675 29.26 -14.77 23.57
CA THR A 675 29.10 -13.59 24.43
C THR A 675 27.69 -13.51 24.97
N ILE A 676 27.52 -12.80 26.10
CA ILE A 676 26.23 -12.64 26.75
C ILE A 676 25.61 -11.32 26.29
N PRO A 677 24.40 -11.32 25.71
CA PRO A 677 23.75 -10.09 25.30
C PRO A 677 23.30 -9.22 26.49
N PRO A 678 23.31 -7.88 26.34
CA PRO A 678 22.57 -6.98 27.22
C PRO A 678 21.06 -7.19 27.13
N PHE A 679 20.59 -7.49 25.91
CA PHE A 679 19.20 -7.79 25.59
C PHE A 679 19.13 -8.72 24.39
N LEU A 680 18.03 -9.44 24.27
CA LEU A 680 17.78 -10.40 23.21
C LEU A 680 16.35 -10.21 22.71
N VAL A 681 16.19 -10.08 21.39
CA VAL A 681 14.87 -10.04 20.75
C VAL A 681 14.65 -11.37 20.05
N LEU A 682 13.73 -12.17 20.56
CA LEU A 682 13.34 -13.44 19.94
C LEU A 682 12.15 -13.21 19.01
N VAL A 683 12.28 -13.61 17.74
CA VAL A 683 11.20 -13.51 16.75
C VAL A 683 10.60 -14.89 16.55
N ALA A 684 9.32 -15.04 16.88
CA ALA A 684 8.64 -16.34 16.75
C ALA A 684 8.57 -16.82 15.30
N PRO A 685 8.72 -18.14 15.05
CA PRO A 685 8.62 -18.71 13.71
C PRO A 685 7.20 -18.53 13.18
N ARG A 686 7.06 -17.88 12.02
CA ARG A 686 5.76 -17.72 11.36
C ARG A 686 5.84 -18.25 9.93
N HIS A 687 5.30 -19.44 9.71
CA HIS A 687 4.81 -19.82 8.39
C HIS A 687 3.38 -19.25 8.24
N THR A 688 2.90 -19.10 7.01
CA THR A 688 1.67 -18.41 6.61
C THR A 688 0.44 -18.63 7.53
N ARG A 689 -0.59 -17.78 7.44
CA ARG A 689 -1.83 -17.84 8.28
C ARG A 689 -2.49 -19.24 8.35
N SER A 690 -2.23 -20.12 7.39
CA SER A 690 -2.72 -21.50 7.29
C SER A 690 -1.75 -22.57 7.80
N GLN A 691 -0.52 -22.23 8.22
CA GLN A 691 0.55 -23.17 8.57
C GLN A 691 1.40 -22.71 9.78
N ARG A 692 0.87 -21.98 10.76
CA ARG A 692 1.65 -21.69 11.98
C ARG A 692 2.17 -23.00 12.60
N SER A 693 3.47 -23.08 12.91
CA SER A 693 4.06 -24.28 13.56
C SER A 693 3.39 -24.57 14.90
N TYR A 694 2.95 -23.50 15.59
CA TYR A 694 2.26 -23.55 16.87
C TYR A 694 1.00 -22.68 16.83
N ARG A 695 -0.10 -23.16 17.42
CA ARG A 695 -1.34 -22.39 17.54
C ARG A 695 -1.22 -21.30 18.62
N TYR A 696 -0.50 -21.62 19.71
CA TYR A 696 -0.21 -20.71 20.81
C TYR A 696 1.27 -20.76 21.22
N ILE A 697 1.83 -19.62 21.59
CA ILE A 697 3.19 -19.46 22.09
C ILE A 697 3.12 -18.80 23.47
N ILE A 698 3.69 -19.47 24.47
CA ILE A 698 3.75 -18.99 25.85
C ILE A 698 5.04 -18.17 26.01
N PRO A 699 4.95 -16.88 26.36
CA PRO A 699 6.12 -16.08 26.68
C PRO A 699 6.70 -16.50 28.04
N ASP A 700 7.89 -17.10 28.04
CA ASP A 700 8.61 -17.38 29.27
C ASP A 700 8.98 -16.06 29.97
N ARG A 701 8.68 -15.92 31.25
CA ARG A 701 9.05 -14.71 32.01
C ARG A 701 10.56 -14.53 32.12
N GLU A 702 11.28 -15.66 32.10
CA GLU A 702 12.72 -15.71 32.25
C GLU A 702 13.30 -16.80 31.34
N ILE A 703 14.38 -16.49 30.64
CA ILE A 703 15.18 -17.46 29.88
C ILE A 703 16.53 -17.61 30.55
N THR A 704 16.88 -18.84 30.91
CA THR A 704 18.22 -19.18 31.42
C THR A 704 19.15 -19.54 30.26
N LEU A 705 20.29 -18.86 30.16
CA LEU A 705 21.33 -19.11 29.15
C LEU A 705 22.37 -20.11 29.67
N ASP A 706 22.02 -21.39 29.72
CA ASP A 706 22.89 -22.47 30.22
C ASP A 706 24.01 -22.87 29.23
N ASN A 707 24.82 -23.87 29.62
CA ASN A 707 25.93 -24.39 28.82
C ASN A 707 25.52 -25.01 27.45
N SER A 708 24.24 -25.28 27.21
CA SER A 708 23.75 -25.72 25.90
C SER A 708 23.61 -24.55 24.92
N ILE A 709 23.34 -23.34 25.43
CA ILE A 709 23.11 -22.13 24.66
C ILE A 709 24.39 -21.28 24.56
N VAL A 710 25.14 -21.17 25.65
CA VAL A 710 26.33 -20.31 25.77
C VAL A 710 27.59 -21.15 25.96
N GLN A 711 28.65 -20.79 25.25
CA GLN A 711 30.00 -21.25 25.51
C GLN A 711 30.88 -20.03 25.80
N LEU A 712 31.16 -19.80 27.08
CA LEU A 712 32.00 -18.69 27.50
C LEU A 712 33.43 -18.88 26.98
N VAL A 713 33.95 -17.85 26.32
CA VAL A 713 35.33 -17.79 25.84
C VAL A 713 36.00 -16.53 26.36
N CYS A 714 37.27 -16.66 26.75
CA CYS A 714 38.09 -15.50 27.09
C CYS A 714 38.64 -14.88 25.79
N LEU A 715 38.04 -13.77 25.34
CA LEU A 715 38.43 -13.09 24.10
C LEU A 715 39.90 -12.63 24.09
N LYS A 716 40.50 -12.40 25.25
CA LYS A 716 41.92 -12.01 25.37
C LYS A 716 42.88 -13.19 25.18
N CYS A 717 42.49 -14.41 25.56
CA CYS A 717 43.31 -15.61 25.33
C CYS A 717 43.53 -15.84 23.83
N GLN A 718 42.53 -15.52 23.00
CA GLN A 718 42.61 -15.60 21.53
C GLN A 718 43.65 -14.63 20.93
N LYS A 719 43.94 -13.50 21.61
CA LYS A 719 44.92 -12.50 21.16
C LYS A 719 46.32 -12.70 21.74
N THR A 720 46.44 -13.44 22.85
CA THR A 720 47.69 -13.50 23.65
C THR A 720 48.34 -14.89 23.69
N ASN A 721 47.86 -15.87 22.91
CA ASN A 721 48.37 -17.26 22.88
C ASN A 721 48.35 -17.95 24.26
N HIS A 722 47.49 -17.51 25.18
CA HIS A 722 47.23 -18.25 26.42
C HIS A 722 46.34 -19.46 26.12
N ASP A 723 46.75 -20.65 26.58
CA ASP A 723 46.00 -21.89 26.41
C ASP A 723 44.58 -21.77 27.00
N PRO A 724 43.52 -21.74 26.15
CA PRO A 724 42.13 -21.58 26.58
C PRO A 724 41.64 -22.72 27.49
N GLU A 725 42.24 -23.91 27.42
CA GLU A 725 41.74 -25.10 28.12
C GLU A 725 42.02 -25.11 29.63
N THR A 726 42.89 -24.22 30.11
CA THR A 726 43.34 -24.25 31.51
C THR A 726 42.41 -23.54 32.51
N SER A 727 41.45 -22.73 32.05
CA SER A 727 40.56 -21.96 32.93
C SER A 727 39.09 -22.40 32.84
N LYS A 728 38.62 -23.15 33.85
CA LYS A 728 37.20 -23.55 34.01
C LYS A 728 36.31 -22.46 34.60
N GLU A 729 36.89 -21.30 34.94
CA GLU A 729 36.20 -20.20 35.61
C GLU A 729 36.36 -18.91 34.81
N PHE A 730 35.22 -18.27 34.57
CA PHE A 730 35.13 -17.02 33.84
C PHE A 730 34.64 -15.92 34.78
N TYR A 731 35.20 -14.73 34.59
CA TYR A 731 34.95 -13.59 35.44
C TYR A 731 34.60 -12.38 34.59
N PHE A 732 33.77 -11.52 35.15
CA PHE A 732 33.38 -10.24 34.56
C PHE A 732 33.71 -9.09 35.51
N CYS A 733 34.15 -7.97 34.93
CA CYS A 733 34.48 -6.73 35.62
C CYS A 733 34.00 -5.54 34.78
N ASN A 734 32.96 -4.82 35.25
CA ASN A 734 32.36 -3.67 34.56
C ASN A 734 33.40 -2.62 34.18
N GLU A 735 34.23 -2.19 35.14
CA GLU A 735 35.19 -1.09 34.98
C GLU A 735 36.34 -1.42 34.00
N CYS A 736 36.71 -2.69 33.88
CA CYS A 736 37.69 -3.14 32.89
C CYS A 736 37.11 -3.17 31.48
N HIS A 737 35.85 -3.57 31.34
CA HIS A 737 35.13 -3.61 30.05
C HIS A 737 34.95 -2.20 29.45
N GLU A 738 34.61 -1.21 30.29
CA GLU A 738 34.45 0.20 29.86
C GLU A 738 35.75 0.86 29.39
N ARG A 739 36.92 0.41 29.85
CA ARG A 739 38.23 0.98 29.46
C ARG A 739 38.85 0.33 28.23
N GLU A 740 38.59 -0.96 27.97
CA GLU A 740 39.04 -1.64 26.73
C GLU A 740 38.16 -1.28 25.53
N SER A 741 36.95 -0.76 25.73
CA SER A 741 36.09 -0.28 24.63
C SER A 741 36.64 1.03 24.05
N SER A 742 37.42 0.92 22.96
CA SER A 742 37.98 2.05 22.23
C SER A 742 36.88 3.02 21.76
N PRO A 743 37.09 4.36 21.82
CA PRO A 743 36.11 5.35 21.34
C PRO A 743 35.88 5.34 19.82
N THR A 744 36.58 4.48 19.05
CA THR A 744 36.56 4.53 17.58
C THR A 744 36.11 3.26 16.85
N VAL A 745 35.80 2.15 17.50
CA VAL A 745 35.40 0.91 16.80
C VAL A 745 34.41 0.10 17.64
N SER A 746 33.16 -0.05 17.13
CA SER A 746 32.08 -0.94 17.59
C SER A 746 31.61 -0.80 19.05
N ILE A 747 30.30 -0.71 19.27
CA ILE A 747 29.74 -0.79 20.63
C ILE A 747 29.78 -2.25 21.08
N ASP A 748 30.89 -2.75 21.61
CA ASP A 748 30.92 -4.08 22.24
C ASP A 748 30.07 -4.02 23.54
N ALA A 749 28.75 -4.13 23.39
CA ALA A 749 27.77 -4.17 24.47
C ALA A 749 27.64 -5.57 25.09
N THR A 750 28.33 -6.55 24.50
CA THR A 750 28.33 -7.93 24.95
C THR A 750 29.31 -8.12 26.11
N ILE A 751 28.94 -8.95 27.09
CA ILE A 751 29.78 -9.19 28.26
C ILE A 751 31.02 -9.97 27.81
N THR A 752 32.18 -9.30 27.82
CA THR A 752 33.46 -9.98 27.64
C THR A 752 33.83 -10.65 28.95
N CYS A 753 33.82 -11.98 28.94
CA CYS A 753 34.30 -12.77 30.07
C CYS A 753 35.82 -12.94 29.97
N TYR A 754 36.50 -12.89 31.11
CA TYR A 754 37.94 -13.09 31.20
C TYR A 754 38.24 -14.35 32.01
N CYS A 755 39.26 -15.11 31.60
CA CYS A 755 39.83 -16.14 32.45
C CYS A 755 40.61 -15.50 33.61
N THR A 756 40.88 -16.27 34.66
CA THR A 756 41.60 -15.80 35.86
C THR A 756 42.92 -15.12 35.53
N ASN A 757 43.67 -15.65 34.56
CA ASN A 757 44.98 -15.12 34.15
C ASN A 757 44.85 -13.79 33.39
N CYS A 758 43.99 -13.73 32.37
CA CYS A 758 43.76 -12.52 31.58
C CYS A 758 43.16 -11.39 32.41
N LEU A 759 42.28 -11.71 33.37
CA LEU A 759 41.74 -10.73 34.32
C LEU A 759 42.83 -10.19 35.25
N SER A 760 43.68 -11.09 35.78
CA SER A 760 44.80 -10.69 36.63
C SER A 760 45.78 -9.80 35.88
N ASP A 761 46.10 -10.12 34.63
CA ASP A 761 47.00 -9.30 33.81
C ASP A 761 46.40 -7.94 33.45
N MET A 762 45.08 -7.85 33.23
CA MET A 762 44.38 -6.57 33.11
C MET A 762 44.51 -5.73 34.38
N HIS A 763 44.29 -6.33 35.55
CA HIS A 763 44.39 -5.63 36.82
C HIS A 763 45.85 -5.25 37.18
N LYS A 764 46.86 -6.02 36.76
CA LYS A 764 48.28 -5.69 36.95
C LYS A 764 48.71 -4.42 36.22
N HIS A 765 48.22 -4.21 34.99
CA HIS A 765 48.49 -2.98 34.23
C HIS A 765 47.89 -1.71 34.87
N LEU A 766 47.01 -1.86 35.86
CA LEU A 766 46.27 -0.79 36.53
C LEU A 766 46.77 -0.51 37.96
N ALA A 767 47.94 -1.03 38.35
CA ALA A 767 48.51 -1.00 39.70
C ALA A 767 48.84 0.40 40.29
N GLY A 768 48.30 1.48 39.72
CA GLY A 768 48.45 2.86 40.23
C GLY A 768 47.13 3.61 40.49
N SER A 769 45.97 3.01 40.21
CA SER A 769 44.65 3.63 40.42
C SER A 769 43.86 2.89 41.49
N ILE A 770 43.37 3.62 42.50
CA ILE A 770 42.46 3.11 43.55
C ILE A 770 41.20 2.58 42.85
N HIS A 771 41.07 1.26 42.76
CA HIS A 771 39.97 0.57 42.08
C HIS A 771 39.44 -0.54 42.98
N THR A 772 38.14 -0.55 43.26
CA THR A 772 37.47 -1.63 44.00
C THR A 772 37.09 -2.74 43.02
N HIS A 773 37.81 -3.86 43.05
CA HIS A 773 37.58 -4.99 42.14
C HIS A 773 36.22 -5.67 42.38
N HIS A 774 35.14 -5.16 41.78
CA HIS A 774 33.86 -5.85 41.72
C HIS A 774 33.89 -6.93 40.64
N THR A 775 34.66 -7.99 40.88
CA THR A 775 34.74 -9.16 40.00
C THR A 775 33.61 -10.12 40.32
N LYS A 776 32.77 -10.42 39.33
CA LYS A 776 31.69 -11.41 39.48
C LYS A 776 32.08 -12.66 38.70
N ARG A 777 32.09 -13.82 39.37
CA ARG A 777 32.20 -15.12 38.69
C ARG A 777 30.97 -15.31 37.81
N VAL A 778 31.20 -15.60 36.54
CA VAL A 778 30.15 -15.87 35.55
C VAL A 778 30.02 -17.38 35.41
N SER A 779 28.79 -17.87 35.50
CA SER A 779 28.46 -19.28 35.27
C SER A 779 27.25 -19.30 34.35
N PRO A 780 27.30 -20.00 33.19
CA PRO A 780 26.21 -20.02 32.22
C PRO A 780 24.85 -20.33 32.84
N ASP A 781 24.79 -21.35 33.69
CA ASP A 781 23.56 -21.78 34.37
C ASP A 781 22.95 -20.74 35.35
N LYS A 782 23.61 -19.60 35.55
CA LYS A 782 23.14 -18.47 36.38
C LYS A 782 22.78 -17.23 35.58
N ILE A 783 22.95 -17.23 34.26
CA ILE A 783 22.61 -16.09 33.41
C ILE A 783 21.14 -16.18 33.05
N LYS A 784 20.36 -15.21 33.52
CA LYS A 784 18.92 -15.13 33.33
C LYS A 784 18.59 -13.85 32.57
N LEU A 785 17.79 -13.99 31.52
CA LEU A 785 17.21 -12.87 30.79
C LEU A 785 15.73 -12.75 31.17
N ASN A 786 15.28 -11.56 31.53
CA ASN A 786 13.90 -11.31 31.94
C ASN A 786 13.09 -10.70 30.81
N LEU A 787 11.87 -11.21 30.60
CA LEU A 787 10.93 -10.65 29.65
C LEU A 787 10.47 -9.27 30.13
N PHE A 788 10.60 -8.25 29.29
CA PHE A 788 10.13 -6.91 29.59
C PHE A 788 9.16 -6.35 28.54
N ALA A 789 9.08 -6.93 27.33
CA ALA A 789 8.06 -6.58 26.37
C ALA A 789 7.69 -7.72 25.42
N VAL A 790 6.43 -7.74 24.98
CA VAL A 790 5.92 -8.62 23.93
C VAL A 790 5.18 -7.79 22.89
N LEU A 791 5.70 -7.78 21.67
CA LEU A 791 5.02 -7.17 20.53
C LEU A 791 4.10 -8.21 19.89
N CYS A 792 2.83 -7.87 19.71
CA CYS A 792 1.82 -8.75 19.14
C CYS A 792 1.30 -8.18 17.82
N ILE A 793 0.95 -9.05 16.88
CA ILE A 793 0.40 -8.67 15.57
C ILE A 793 -0.80 -9.50 15.18
N GLU A 794 -1.91 -8.80 14.96
CA GLU A 794 -3.08 -9.35 14.29
C GLU A 794 -3.24 -8.63 12.95
N THR A 795 -3.24 -9.41 11.85
CA THR A 795 -3.18 -8.94 10.45
C THR A 795 -1.94 -8.09 10.14
N SER A 796 -1.99 -6.82 10.50
CA SER A 796 -1.03 -5.76 10.22
C SER A 796 -1.00 -4.72 11.34
N HIS A 797 -1.79 -4.91 12.41
CA HIS A 797 -1.87 -3.97 13.52
C HIS A 797 -0.99 -4.45 14.67
N TYR A 798 0.06 -3.70 14.96
CA TYR A 798 1.00 -3.97 16.05
C TYR A 798 0.52 -3.33 17.35
N VAL A 799 0.50 -4.14 18.40
CA VAL A 799 0.24 -3.72 19.78
C VAL A 799 1.33 -4.26 20.68
N ALA A 800 1.53 -3.65 21.85
CA ALA A 800 2.61 -4.03 22.75
C ALA A 800 2.09 -4.36 24.16
N PHE A 801 2.64 -5.40 24.75
CA PHE A 801 2.63 -5.60 26.20
C PHE A 801 3.99 -5.18 26.74
N VAL A 802 4.05 -4.27 27.70
CA VAL A 802 5.31 -3.76 28.27
C VAL A 802 5.27 -3.83 29.78
N LYS A 803 6.36 -4.28 30.38
CA LYS A 803 6.54 -4.39 31.83
C LYS A 803 6.94 -3.05 32.40
N CYS A 804 6.10 -2.49 33.27
CA CYS A 804 6.42 -1.34 34.10
C CYS A 804 6.98 -1.85 35.44
N GLN A 805 8.27 -1.64 35.67
CA GLN A 805 8.89 -1.90 36.97
C GLN A 805 8.48 -0.79 37.94
N LYS A 806 7.83 -1.14 39.06
CA LYS A 806 7.54 -0.17 40.12
C LYS A 806 8.81 0.05 40.95
N ARG A 807 8.82 1.12 41.76
CA ARG A 807 9.95 1.44 42.67
C ARG A 807 10.37 0.29 43.60
N ASN A 808 9.47 -0.66 43.85
CA ASN A 808 9.82 -1.93 44.48
C ASN A 808 10.11 -2.96 43.39
N PRO A 809 11.33 -3.50 43.26
CA PRO A 809 11.70 -4.48 42.23
C PRO A 809 10.84 -5.76 42.26
N LEU A 810 10.23 -6.07 43.41
CA LEU A 810 9.33 -7.22 43.59
C LEU A 810 7.90 -6.94 43.10
N GLN A 811 7.59 -5.71 42.71
CA GLN A 811 6.29 -5.31 42.18
C GLN A 811 6.45 -4.77 40.77
N HIS A 812 5.78 -5.41 39.83
CA HIS A 812 5.67 -4.93 38.47
C HIS A 812 4.22 -4.95 38.03
N GLU A 813 3.95 -4.20 36.97
CA GLU A 813 2.65 -4.15 36.33
C GLU A 813 2.85 -4.24 34.83
N TRP A 814 2.04 -5.06 34.17
CA TRP A 814 2.06 -5.15 32.72
C TRP A 814 1.09 -4.14 32.13
N LEU A 815 1.49 -3.53 31.04
CA LEU A 815 0.72 -2.50 30.34
C LEU A 815 0.45 -2.96 28.92
N PHE A 816 -0.74 -2.68 28.41
CA PHE A 816 -1.12 -2.84 27.03
C PHE A 816 -1.04 -1.47 26.33
N PHE A 817 -0.37 -1.41 25.18
CA PHE A 817 -0.25 -0.21 24.36
C PHE A 817 -0.77 -0.46 22.95
N ASP A 818 -1.63 0.46 22.50
CA ASP A 818 -2.16 0.53 21.14
C ASP A 818 -2.07 1.97 20.63
N SER A 819 -1.28 2.21 19.58
CA SER A 819 -1.08 3.55 19.01
C SER A 819 -2.28 4.08 18.24
N ILE A 820 -3.28 3.23 17.93
CA ILE A 820 -4.46 3.54 17.10
C ILE A 820 -5.73 2.97 17.76
N SER A 821 -5.84 3.11 19.09
CA SER A 821 -6.96 2.54 19.85
C SER A 821 -8.32 3.17 19.53
N ASP A 822 -8.36 4.46 19.16
CA ASP A 822 -9.59 5.19 18.86
C ASP A 822 -9.32 6.32 17.83
N ARG A 823 -10.35 6.93 17.26
CA ARG A 823 -10.23 8.08 16.34
C ARG A 823 -11.17 9.21 16.71
N LEU A 824 -10.61 10.39 16.97
CA LEU A 824 -11.36 11.63 17.16
C LEU A 824 -11.50 12.35 15.81
N TYR A 825 -12.73 12.75 15.45
CA TYR A 825 -13.06 13.62 14.32
C TYR A 825 -12.27 13.30 13.03
N ASP A 826 -12.54 12.14 12.44
CA ASP A 826 -12.12 11.67 11.11
C ASP A 826 -10.63 11.72 10.68
N GLU A 827 -9.71 12.34 11.44
CA GLU A 827 -8.30 12.51 11.03
C GLU A 827 -7.25 12.31 12.15
N GLN A 828 -7.64 12.12 13.42
CA GLN A 828 -6.70 11.99 14.54
C GLN A 828 -6.79 10.65 15.27
N ASN A 829 -5.70 9.88 15.27
CA ASN A 829 -5.57 8.65 16.04
C ASN A 829 -5.38 9.00 17.53
N VAL A 830 -5.99 8.20 18.40
CA VAL A 830 -5.89 8.34 19.85
C VAL A 830 -5.20 7.10 20.39
N PRO A 831 -3.95 7.22 20.90
CA PRO A 831 -3.28 6.08 21.49
C PRO A 831 -3.85 5.77 22.88
N LEU A 832 -3.78 4.51 23.28
CA LEU A 832 -4.21 4.01 24.57
C LEU A 832 -3.08 3.25 25.24
N VAL A 833 -2.82 3.57 26.50
CA VAL A 833 -2.03 2.74 27.41
C VAL A 833 -2.96 2.29 28.53
N ASP A 834 -3.09 1.00 28.73
CA ASP A 834 -3.98 0.43 29.75
C ASP A 834 -3.28 -0.61 30.62
N SER A 835 -3.78 -0.80 31.84
CA SER A 835 -3.23 -1.75 32.80
C SER A 835 -3.66 -3.18 32.48
N VAL A 836 -2.74 -4.13 32.68
CA VAL A 836 -2.96 -5.57 32.53
C VAL A 836 -2.41 -6.29 33.77
N PRO A 837 -3.07 -6.19 34.93
CA PRO A 837 -2.57 -6.78 36.17
C PRO A 837 -2.56 -8.32 36.12
N ASP A 838 -3.42 -8.92 35.29
CA ASP A 838 -3.59 -10.36 35.19
C ASP A 838 -2.57 -11.05 34.26
N PHE A 839 -1.67 -10.30 33.61
CA PHE A 839 -0.73 -10.84 32.63
C PHE A 839 0.08 -12.03 33.18
N ASP A 840 0.59 -11.91 34.41
CA ASP A 840 1.31 -12.99 35.05
C ASP A 840 0.39 -14.16 35.37
N ASN A 841 -0.82 -13.92 35.88
CA ASN A 841 -1.79 -14.99 36.12
C ASN A 841 -2.08 -15.77 34.82
N TRP A 842 -2.17 -15.08 33.69
CA TRP A 842 -2.39 -15.72 32.39
C TRP A 842 -1.24 -16.65 31.99
N ILE A 843 0.01 -16.25 32.23
CA ILE A 843 1.18 -17.11 31.97
C ILE A 843 1.15 -18.32 32.89
N ASP A 844 0.87 -18.12 34.18
CA ASP A 844 0.74 -19.21 35.16
C ASP A 844 -0.33 -20.23 34.74
N ASP A 845 -1.50 -19.75 34.30
CA ASP A 845 -2.59 -20.61 33.83
C ASP A 845 -2.20 -21.39 32.57
N ALA A 846 -1.53 -20.73 31.63
CA ALA A 846 -1.03 -21.34 30.40
C ALA A 846 0.05 -22.40 30.67
N GLU A 847 0.95 -22.16 31.62
CA GLU A 847 2.00 -23.11 32.03
C GLU A 847 1.44 -24.31 32.79
N LYS A 848 0.39 -24.12 33.60
CA LYS A 848 -0.22 -25.17 34.43
C LYS A 848 -1.23 -26.06 33.68
N GLY A 849 -1.81 -25.61 32.57
CA GLY A 849 -2.95 -26.29 31.91
C GLY A 849 -2.73 -26.67 30.43
N LYS A 850 -1.99 -27.76 30.16
CA LYS A 850 -1.89 -28.31 28.80
C LYS A 850 -3.25 -28.88 28.33
N ASP A 851 -3.59 -28.52 27.10
CA ASP A 851 -4.84 -28.71 26.35
C ASP A 851 -6.09 -27.98 26.89
N ASP A 852 -6.44 -28.05 28.18
CA ASP A 852 -7.72 -27.50 28.67
C ASP A 852 -7.82 -25.96 28.70
N PHE A 853 -6.71 -25.24 29.01
CA PHE A 853 -6.70 -23.77 29.02
C PHE A 853 -6.88 -23.19 27.60
N PHE A 854 -6.18 -23.78 26.63
CA PHE A 854 -6.27 -23.36 25.24
C PHE A 854 -7.58 -23.81 24.58
N ASN A 855 -8.10 -24.98 24.96
CA ASN A 855 -9.46 -25.40 24.58
C ASN A 855 -10.53 -24.45 25.14
N TRP A 856 -10.37 -23.97 26.38
CA TRP A 856 -11.25 -22.94 26.97
C TRP A 856 -11.19 -21.61 26.20
N LEU A 857 -9.99 -21.18 25.77
CA LEU A 857 -9.81 -20.02 24.89
C LEU A 857 -10.48 -20.22 23.52
N ASP A 858 -10.49 -21.46 22.99
CA ASP A 858 -11.09 -21.81 21.71
C ASP A 858 -12.62 -21.95 21.74
N ASP A 859 -13.21 -22.56 22.77
CA ASP A 859 -14.66 -22.77 22.91
C ASP A 859 -15.43 -21.45 22.96
N ARG A 860 -14.82 -20.45 23.58
CA ARG A 860 -15.35 -19.09 23.67
C ARG A 860 -15.36 -18.37 22.31
N ARG A 861 -14.55 -18.81 21.34
CA ARG A 861 -14.60 -18.32 19.95
C ARG A 861 -15.85 -18.81 19.20
N GLY A 862 -16.38 -19.99 19.55
CA GLY A 862 -17.48 -20.66 18.84
C GLY A 862 -18.89 -20.36 19.37
N LYS A 863 -19.04 -19.95 20.63
CA LYS A 863 -20.34 -19.59 21.23
C LYS A 863 -20.65 -18.10 21.08
N ARG A 864 -20.97 -17.66 19.85
CA ARG A 864 -21.85 -16.50 19.65
C ARG A 864 -23.30 -16.98 19.80
N GLN A 865 -23.74 -17.28 21.03
CA GLN A 865 -25.16 -17.35 21.32
C GLN A 865 -25.64 -16.02 21.94
N PRO A 866 -26.82 -15.53 21.58
CA PRO A 866 -27.38 -14.29 22.09
C PRO A 866 -28.01 -14.53 23.47
N THR A 867 -27.20 -14.77 24.50
CA THR A 867 -27.66 -14.65 25.90
C THR A 867 -26.52 -14.22 26.84
N SER A 868 -26.40 -12.90 27.02
CA SER A 868 -26.05 -12.23 28.31
C SER A 868 -24.66 -12.31 28.96
N GLN A 869 -23.58 -12.78 28.31
CA GLN A 869 -22.22 -12.50 28.81
C GLN A 869 -21.29 -12.00 27.71
N THR A 870 -21.00 -10.70 27.76
CA THR A 870 -20.01 -10.01 26.92
C THR A 870 -18.64 -10.66 27.08
N PHE A 871 -17.93 -10.83 25.96
CA PHE A 871 -16.50 -11.19 25.99
C PHE A 871 -15.75 -10.04 26.68
N SER A 872 -15.04 -10.31 27.77
CA SER A 872 -14.30 -9.25 28.47
C SER A 872 -13.09 -8.79 27.65
N GLU A 873 -12.73 -7.50 27.71
CA GLU A 873 -11.52 -6.96 27.05
C GLU A 873 -10.24 -7.71 27.45
N ASN A 874 -10.18 -8.19 28.70
CA ASN A 874 -9.08 -9.02 29.20
C ASN A 874 -8.96 -10.35 28.44
N SER A 875 -10.08 -10.99 28.08
CA SER A 875 -10.06 -12.22 27.28
C SER A 875 -9.52 -11.99 25.86
N MET A 876 -9.75 -10.82 25.27
CA MET A 876 -9.17 -10.45 23.97
C MET A 876 -7.66 -10.17 24.06
N ARG A 877 -7.22 -9.48 25.13
CA ARG A 877 -5.79 -9.24 25.40
C ARG A 877 -5.03 -10.54 25.64
N GLN A 878 -5.63 -11.47 26.38
CA GLN A 878 -5.08 -12.80 26.62
C GLN A 878 -4.91 -13.59 25.31
N LEU A 879 -5.91 -13.55 24.42
CA LEU A 879 -5.79 -14.13 23.07
C LEU A 879 -4.67 -13.45 22.25
N ARG A 880 -4.60 -12.12 22.27
CA ARG A 880 -3.54 -11.37 21.58
C ARG A 880 -2.14 -11.78 22.03
N LEU A 881 -1.93 -11.97 23.33
CA LEU A 881 -0.65 -12.37 23.90
C LEU A 881 -0.19 -13.75 23.38
N PHE A 882 -0.98 -14.79 23.59
CA PHE A 882 -0.55 -16.17 23.31
C PHE A 882 -0.65 -16.55 21.84
N ARG A 883 -1.62 -16.01 21.11
CA ARG A 883 -1.85 -16.36 19.71
C ARG A 883 -1.06 -15.46 18.77
N ASP A 884 -0.96 -14.18 19.08
CA ASP A 884 -0.46 -13.17 18.17
C ASP A 884 0.88 -12.56 18.61
N GLY A 885 1.44 -13.05 19.73
CA GLY A 885 2.80 -12.78 20.20
C GLY A 885 3.85 -13.10 19.14
N ALA A 886 4.67 -12.09 18.83
CA ALA A 886 5.42 -12.03 17.59
C ALA A 886 6.91 -11.72 17.82
N PHE A 887 7.19 -10.77 18.71
CA PHE A 887 8.53 -10.40 19.16
C PHE A 887 8.56 -10.41 20.68
N PHE A 888 9.57 -11.05 21.26
CA PHE A 888 9.72 -11.20 22.70
C PHE A 888 11.05 -10.55 23.11
N PHE A 889 10.96 -9.48 23.89
CA PHE A 889 12.11 -8.68 24.30
C PHE A 889 12.56 -9.07 25.70
N TYR A 890 13.81 -9.50 25.80
CA TYR A 890 14.44 -9.93 27.03
C TYR A 890 15.62 -9.06 27.40
N GLU A 891 15.78 -8.75 28.68
CA GLU A 891 16.89 -7.97 29.23
C GLU A 891 17.72 -8.79 30.22
N ASN A 892 19.03 -8.52 30.27
CA ASN A 892 19.90 -9.11 31.27
C ASN A 892 19.92 -8.25 32.55
N THR A 893 19.08 -8.59 33.52
CA THR A 893 18.96 -7.83 34.78
C THR A 893 20.17 -7.96 35.71
N ASN A 894 21.13 -8.83 35.40
CA ASN A 894 22.40 -8.88 36.14
C ASN A 894 23.33 -7.72 35.79
N MET A 895 22.99 -6.94 34.76
CA MET A 895 23.72 -5.77 34.30
C MET A 895 22.92 -4.53 34.75
N ASN A 896 23.36 -3.87 35.82
CA ASN A 896 22.89 -2.51 36.10
C ASN A 896 23.47 -1.60 35.03
N TYR A 897 22.66 -1.22 34.04
CA TYR A 897 22.99 -0.22 33.02
C TYR A 897 22.67 1.20 33.48
#